data_AF-A0A2W1BN62-F1
#
_entry.id   AF-A0A2W1BN62-F1
#
_cell.length_a   1.000
_cell.length_b   1.000
_cell.length_c   1.000
_cell.angle_alpha   90.00
_cell.angle_beta   90.00
_cell.angle_gamma   90.00
#
_symmetry.space_group_name_H-M   'P 1'
#
loop_
_entity.id
_entity.type
_entity.pdbx_description
1 polymer ?
#
loop_
_entity_poly.entity_id
_entity_poly.type
_entity_poly.pdbx_seq_one_letter_code
_entity_poly.pdbx_strand_id
1 'polypeptide(L)'
;MSCSGWSHRPKSIISEAHTCEHAVRRLTRVARAGCPEDADAVAALPDNWVPRHSTPLLANYLKQREQDHNSVLDEIAKGADAVNDDINKRVRVLAENLLAHIQQTQRSIDCIVDKCDANLMPLTVEDRDEALKSINDIMQERIDCTNDFKRDALNLETERADKLRILLRGHFQRLVAVGHKTPKDLIHEFDERIYNINQQLLSNSKAYAEMQADLRGLSTEGIMRARTSLNQLCLGVGMAVRGRSALIWCKDQKISRQRSQSAQSRGPSSNEPLLGNILDDVGEFDAIIARLVQAYRNAVLRVFSGFSCKLTELEKDLGHELRGPNEFSKIEILDLQRLLERPLQRLTEKIGKSSGNKTVLEITGADVISMQKSVQSLGESLRETCSILNHAGHLWDAHILRTALAQKLTIAAVEDLLTSHDSIELTNEVPFNIALEQLRCAADVEKVQQQFDSITVMLEKTAEMYLHHSEAELGRLEEFMNFPAVMANTLLAEFEVFLEKYPRAPIQVGAGSLTELLGSPGTPRRSPSNLSSVKLPLPRAIFQTELQEVALQNWRNGFLESFAANVSLVPEELKHQARLWVEERSAALHMRYSLKIVSHAIRLERVKAARELRIAELRYHDMRLESHLSAIYELVDRLPVEASQFAAIDAPMLYPLCDWIERMRVNIQEVITKDPVEPEVKKMKMKSYAPRLVKHRELFEESLNLAISEFKRMLEHRIQEARISNVRFISQIKLFSEGGQYAAQEATKTSTALGKGADALEACISKTLDVLNQRRNQLLALADHLILPLQRLVEETIKPPGKNAPKPPMKSISKMAAKAEKKKKK
;
A
#
# COMPACT_ATOMS: atom_id res chain seq x y z
N MET A 1 7.98 51.43 6.03
CA MET A 1 7.51 51.05 7.38
C MET A 1 8.70 50.52 8.14
N SER A 2 9.22 51.37 9.02
CA SER A 2 10.44 51.19 9.81
C SER A 2 10.05 51.04 11.27
N CYS A 3 10.60 50.07 11.99
CA CYS A 3 10.64 50.12 13.44
C CYS A 3 12.00 49.65 13.95
N SER A 4 12.72 50.64 14.45
CA SER A 4 14.02 50.62 15.11
C SER A 4 13.88 50.63 16.63
N GLY A 5 14.85 50.02 17.31
CA GLY A 5 15.25 50.31 18.70
C GLY A 5 14.59 49.41 19.76
N TRP A 6 15.19 49.14 20.92
CA TRP A 6 16.03 49.99 21.75
C TRP A 6 17.09 49.21 22.55
N SER A 7 18.22 49.87 22.81
CA SER A 7 19.34 49.44 23.65
C SER A 7 19.17 49.84 25.12
N HIS A 8 19.55 48.99 26.07
CA HIS A 8 20.03 49.44 27.38
C HIS A 8 21.15 48.53 27.92
N ARG A 9 22.35 49.12 28.08
CA ARG A 9 23.34 48.70 29.07
C ARG A 9 22.96 49.26 30.44
N PRO A 10 23.43 48.65 31.53
CA PRO A 10 24.14 49.45 32.51
C PRO A 10 25.48 48.83 32.97
N LYS A 11 26.16 49.65 33.75
CA LYS A 11 27.60 49.77 34.01
C LYS A 11 28.17 48.74 34.99
N SER A 12 29.47 48.59 34.85
CA SER A 12 30.46 47.98 35.74
C SER A 12 30.37 48.41 37.21
N ILE A 13 30.57 47.44 38.11
CA ILE A 13 31.10 47.66 39.45
C ILE A 13 32.32 46.74 39.62
N ILE A 14 33.44 47.36 40.00
CA ILE A 14 34.69 46.73 40.39
C ILE A 14 34.59 46.38 41.87
N SER A 15 34.94 45.15 42.27
CA SER A 15 35.51 44.89 43.60
C SER A 15 36.48 43.73 43.51
N GLU A 16 37.75 44.03 43.77
CA GLU A 16 38.84 43.08 43.96
C GLU A 16 38.74 42.38 45.32
N ALA A 17 39.39 41.21 45.36
CA ALA A 17 39.97 40.49 46.49
C ALA A 17 39.01 39.82 47.50
N HIS A 18 38.98 38.48 47.45
CA HIS A 18 39.46 37.69 48.60
C HIS A 18 39.92 36.28 48.17
N THR A 19 41.12 35.97 48.60
CA THR A 19 41.82 34.69 48.60
C THR A 19 41.07 33.63 49.40
N CYS A 20 40.87 32.44 48.82
CA CYS A 20 40.79 31.19 49.57
C CYS A 20 41.02 29.99 48.64
N GLU A 21 42.27 29.50 48.60
CA GLU A 21 42.62 28.21 48.01
C GLU A 21 42.04 27.09 48.87
N HIS A 22 40.85 26.63 48.53
CA HIS A 22 40.41 25.28 48.86
C HIS A 22 40.58 24.41 47.62
N ALA A 23 41.50 23.44 47.72
CA ALA A 23 41.70 22.35 46.78
C ALA A 23 40.44 21.47 46.71
N VAL A 24 39.44 21.91 45.94
CA VAL A 24 38.35 21.07 45.48
C VAL A 24 38.91 20.27 44.30
N ARG A 25 39.12 18.97 44.51
CA ARG A 25 39.24 17.99 43.43
C ARG A 25 38.04 18.19 42.50
N ARG A 26 38.25 18.91 41.39
CA ARG A 26 37.35 18.87 40.25
C ARG A 26 37.37 17.42 39.78
N LEU A 27 36.33 16.67 40.13
CA LEU A 27 35.92 15.52 39.35
C LEU A 27 35.71 16.05 37.94
N THR A 28 36.71 15.85 37.10
CA THR A 28 36.63 16.08 35.66
C THR A 28 35.40 15.31 35.20
N ARG A 29 34.39 16.06 34.74
CA ARG A 29 33.25 15.48 34.03
C ARG A 29 33.83 14.56 32.99
N VAL A 30 33.49 13.28 33.08
CA VAL A 30 33.81 12.28 32.06
C VAL A 30 33.30 12.87 30.74
N ALA A 31 34.22 13.11 29.81
CA ALA A 31 33.91 13.69 28.51
C ALA A 31 32.88 12.80 27.81
N ARG A 32 31.95 13.45 27.11
CA ARG A 32 30.87 12.78 26.38
C ARG A 32 31.50 12.05 25.20
N ALA A 33 31.31 10.73 25.10
CA ALA A 33 31.85 9.94 24.00
C ALA A 33 31.44 10.53 22.64
N GLY A 34 32.42 10.78 21.77
CA GLY A 34 32.25 11.39 20.46
C GLY A 34 32.44 12.91 20.42
N CYS A 35 33.07 13.52 21.42
CA CYS A 35 33.49 14.93 21.33
C CYS A 35 34.72 15.08 20.42
N PRO A 36 34.97 16.27 19.84
CA PRO A 36 36.19 16.54 19.05
C PRO A 36 37.48 16.20 19.81
N GLU A 37 37.44 16.35 21.13
CA GLU A 37 38.55 16.04 22.03
C GLU A 37 38.89 14.53 22.07
N ASP A 38 37.94 13.64 21.76
CA ASP A 38 38.21 12.20 21.62
C ASP A 38 39.02 11.91 20.35
N ALA A 39 38.75 12.62 19.25
CA ALA A 39 39.53 12.50 18.03
C ALA A 39 40.95 13.03 18.22
N ASP A 40 41.09 14.15 18.95
CA ASP A 40 42.39 14.71 19.33
C ASP A 40 43.15 13.79 20.31
N ALA A 41 42.45 13.15 21.26
CA ALA A 41 43.04 12.20 22.20
C ALA A 41 43.48 10.89 21.52
N VAL A 42 42.74 10.41 20.52
CA VAL A 42 43.13 9.26 19.69
C VAL A 42 44.28 9.63 18.74
N ALA A 43 44.27 10.84 18.18
CA ALA A 43 45.35 11.36 17.34
C ALA A 43 46.65 11.63 18.13
N ALA A 44 46.55 11.85 19.44
CA ALA A 44 47.69 12.00 20.34
C ALA A 44 48.34 10.66 20.74
N LEU A 45 47.76 9.51 20.37
CA LEU A 45 48.39 8.22 20.63
C LEU A 45 49.58 8.00 19.68
N PRO A 46 50.74 7.52 20.18
CA PRO A 46 51.89 7.21 19.33
C PRO A 46 51.55 6.17 18.25
N ASP A 47 52.08 6.32 17.04
CA ASP A 47 51.83 5.41 15.89
C ASP A 47 52.21 3.94 16.16
N ASN A 48 53.03 3.69 17.18
CA ASN A 48 53.46 2.37 17.64
C ASN A 48 52.71 1.86 18.89
N TRP A 49 51.58 2.47 19.24
CA TRP A 49 50.77 2.05 20.38
C TRP A 49 50.16 0.66 20.11
N VAL A 50 50.75 -0.37 20.71
CA VAL A 50 50.17 -1.72 20.75
C VAL A 50 49.28 -1.79 21.99
N PRO A 51 47.98 -2.11 21.86
CA PRO A 51 47.12 -2.30 23.02
C PRO A 51 47.74 -3.39 23.90
N ARG A 52 48.23 -3.01 25.09
CA ARG A 52 48.62 -4.01 26.09
C ARG A 52 47.39 -4.85 26.38
N HIS A 53 47.56 -6.19 26.37
CA HIS A 53 46.51 -7.18 26.63
C HIS A 53 45.45 -6.64 27.58
N SER A 54 44.17 -6.70 27.17
CA SER A 54 43.03 -6.15 27.90
C SER A 54 43.17 -6.50 29.38
N THR A 55 43.49 -5.51 30.19
CA THR A 55 43.55 -5.72 31.63
C THR A 55 42.16 -6.18 32.11
N PRO A 56 42.05 -6.96 33.19
CA PRO A 56 40.76 -7.39 33.74
C PRO A 56 39.79 -6.20 33.94
N LEU A 57 40.34 -5.00 34.14
CA LEU A 57 39.61 -3.76 34.28
C LEU A 57 38.85 -3.33 33.01
N LEU A 58 39.48 -3.44 31.82
CA LEU A 58 38.81 -3.12 30.55
C LEU A 58 37.75 -4.18 30.20
N ALA A 59 38.03 -5.45 30.46
CA ALA A 59 37.05 -6.53 30.28
C ALA A 59 35.83 -6.34 31.19
N ASN A 60 36.05 -6.01 32.48
CA ASN A 60 34.98 -5.69 33.41
C ASN A 60 34.19 -4.43 32.98
N TYR A 61 34.86 -3.41 32.44
CA TYR A 61 34.20 -2.22 31.92
C TYR A 61 33.31 -2.50 30.70
N LEU A 62 33.80 -3.26 29.72
CA LEU A 62 33.02 -3.66 28.55
C LEU A 62 31.82 -4.54 28.93
N LYS A 63 32.03 -5.45 29.88
CA LYS A 63 30.95 -6.28 30.46
C LYS A 63 29.91 -5.44 31.20
N GLN A 64 30.33 -4.41 31.94
CA GLN A 64 29.40 -3.47 32.58
C GLN A 64 28.59 -2.71 31.52
N ARG A 65 29.21 -2.21 30.45
CA ARG A 65 28.49 -1.54 29.35
C ARG A 65 27.50 -2.46 28.65
N GLU A 66 27.85 -3.72 28.45
CA GLU A 66 26.93 -4.74 27.90
C GLU A 66 25.74 -4.96 28.83
N GLN A 67 25.98 -5.08 30.15
CA GLN A 67 24.91 -5.21 31.15
C GLN A 67 24.01 -3.97 31.18
N ASP A 68 24.59 -2.77 31.13
CA ASP A 68 23.85 -1.51 31.09
C ASP A 68 23.04 -1.40 29.79
N HIS A 69 23.59 -1.84 28.66
CA HIS A 69 22.89 -1.91 27.37
C HIS A 69 21.68 -2.84 27.45
N ASN A 70 21.88 -4.07 27.91
CA ASN A 70 20.81 -5.05 28.07
C ASN A 70 19.74 -4.58 29.06
N SER A 71 20.13 -3.93 30.16
CA SER A 71 19.22 -3.31 31.12
C SER A 71 18.33 -2.25 30.47
N VAL A 72 18.89 -1.41 29.58
CA VAL A 72 18.10 -0.43 28.82
C VAL A 72 17.17 -1.10 27.80
N LEU A 73 17.60 -2.20 27.16
CA LEU A 73 16.70 -2.97 26.27
C LEU A 73 15.53 -3.60 27.03
N ASP A 74 15.77 -4.12 28.24
CA ASP A 74 14.74 -4.64 29.13
C ASP A 74 13.76 -3.54 29.59
N GLU A 75 14.27 -2.34 29.87
CA GLU A 75 13.43 -1.17 30.17
C GLU A 75 12.54 -0.80 28.96
N ILE A 76 13.06 -0.83 27.73
CA ILE A 76 12.27 -0.59 26.50
C ILE A 76 11.15 -1.63 26.38
N ALA A 77 11.47 -2.92 26.57
CA ALA A 77 10.49 -4.00 26.47
C ALA A 77 9.36 -3.83 27.50
N LYS A 78 9.72 -3.63 28.78
CA LYS A 78 8.74 -3.37 29.85
C LYS A 78 7.90 -2.13 29.60
N GLY A 79 8.51 -1.07 29.08
CA GLY A 79 7.81 0.16 28.74
C GLY A 79 6.84 0.00 27.56
N ALA A 80 7.23 -0.75 26.54
CA ALA A 80 6.36 -1.09 25.41
C ALA A 80 5.18 -1.96 25.88
N ASP A 81 5.43 -2.95 26.73
CA ASP A 81 4.38 -3.80 27.33
C ASP A 81 3.40 -2.98 28.15
N ALA A 82 3.90 -2.04 28.98
CA ALA A 82 3.04 -1.15 29.76
C ALA A 82 2.15 -0.25 28.87
N VAL A 83 2.69 0.28 27.77
CA VAL A 83 1.92 1.06 26.78
C VAL A 83 0.86 0.18 26.10
N ASN A 84 1.25 -1.03 25.69
CA ASN A 84 0.34 -1.97 25.05
C ASN A 84 -0.81 -2.37 26.00
N ASP A 85 -0.50 -2.68 27.25
CA ASP A 85 -1.49 -3.06 28.26
C ASP A 85 -2.48 -1.93 28.58
N ASP A 86 -2.01 -0.68 28.70
CA ASP A 86 -2.86 0.50 28.90
C ASP A 86 -3.86 0.67 27.75
N ILE A 87 -3.36 0.66 26.52
CA ILE A 87 -4.21 0.84 25.33
C ILE A 87 -5.15 -0.36 25.15
N ASN A 88 -4.68 -1.59 25.34
CA ASN A 88 -5.51 -2.79 25.23
C ASN A 88 -6.65 -2.79 26.25
N LYS A 89 -6.43 -2.31 27.47
CA LYS A 89 -7.50 -2.15 28.48
C LYS A 89 -8.56 -1.15 28.01
N ARG A 90 -8.14 -0.02 27.43
CA ARG A 90 -9.07 1.00 26.91
C ARG A 90 -9.87 0.50 25.71
N VAL A 91 -9.22 -0.17 24.76
CA VAL A 91 -9.91 -0.83 23.62
C VAL A 91 -10.90 -1.88 24.13
N ARG A 92 -10.54 -2.66 25.16
CA ARG A 92 -11.45 -3.64 25.76
C ARG A 92 -12.70 -2.98 26.34
N VAL A 93 -12.56 -1.86 27.06
CA VAL A 93 -13.71 -1.11 27.58
C VAL A 93 -14.61 -0.61 26.44
N LEU A 94 -14.03 -0.09 25.34
CA LEU A 94 -14.81 0.31 24.16
C LEU A 94 -15.58 -0.89 23.56
N ALA A 95 -14.94 -2.05 23.47
CA ALA A 95 -15.56 -3.26 22.92
C ALA A 95 -16.68 -3.80 23.82
N GLU A 96 -16.49 -3.78 25.15
CA GLU A 96 -17.51 -4.18 26.13
C GLU A 96 -18.73 -3.25 26.08
N ASN A 97 -18.50 -1.93 25.95
CA ASN A 97 -19.57 -0.95 25.78
C ASN A 97 -20.36 -1.17 24.48
N LEU A 98 -19.67 -1.40 23.36
CA LEU A 98 -20.32 -1.73 22.09
C LEU A 98 -21.14 -3.02 22.20
N LEU A 99 -20.59 -4.05 22.85
CA LEU A 99 -21.30 -5.32 23.05
C LEU A 99 -22.56 -5.14 23.91
N ALA A 100 -22.49 -4.34 24.97
CA ALA A 100 -23.65 -4.02 25.80
C ALA A 100 -24.74 -3.28 25.01
N HIS A 101 -24.35 -2.31 24.17
CA HIS A 101 -25.27 -1.58 23.28
C HIS A 101 -25.91 -2.51 22.24
N ILE A 102 -25.13 -3.40 21.62
CA ILE A 102 -25.63 -4.43 20.70
C ILE A 102 -26.66 -5.34 21.38
N GLN A 103 -26.40 -5.77 22.62
CA GLN A 103 -27.34 -6.59 23.38
C GLN A 103 -28.61 -5.82 23.75
N GLN A 104 -28.48 -4.55 24.11
CA GLN A 104 -29.61 -3.68 24.43
C GLN A 104 -30.49 -3.44 23.20
N THR A 105 -29.90 -3.06 22.07
CA THR A 105 -30.63 -2.84 20.80
C THR A 105 -31.32 -4.12 20.34
N GLN A 106 -30.67 -5.28 20.49
CA GLN A 106 -31.31 -6.57 20.20
C GLN A 106 -32.54 -6.81 21.09
N ARG A 107 -32.46 -6.56 22.41
CA ARG A 107 -33.61 -6.67 23.32
C ARG A 107 -34.73 -5.68 22.96
N SER A 108 -34.40 -4.48 22.51
CA SER A 108 -35.39 -3.50 22.04
C SER A 108 -36.11 -3.99 20.80
N ILE A 109 -35.38 -4.56 19.83
CA ILE A 109 -35.97 -5.18 18.63
C ILE A 109 -36.87 -6.35 19.01
N ASP A 110 -36.39 -7.26 19.86
CA ASP A 110 -37.18 -8.40 20.34
C ASP A 110 -38.45 -7.92 21.05
N CYS A 111 -38.37 -6.88 21.89
CA CYS A 111 -39.53 -6.28 22.55
C CYS A 111 -40.54 -5.66 21.57
N ILE A 112 -40.08 -5.05 20.47
CA ILE A 112 -40.97 -4.55 19.40
C ILE A 112 -41.69 -5.74 18.75
N VAL A 113 -40.95 -6.79 18.40
CA VAL A 113 -41.52 -8.01 17.79
C VAL A 113 -42.51 -8.69 18.75
N ASP A 114 -42.17 -8.83 20.04
CA ASP A 114 -43.03 -9.44 21.06
C ASP A 114 -44.30 -8.61 21.30
N LYS A 115 -44.21 -7.27 21.29
CA LYS A 115 -45.39 -6.39 21.35
C LYS A 115 -46.31 -6.59 20.16
N CYS A 116 -45.74 -6.81 18.98
CA CYS A 116 -46.50 -7.13 17.78
C CYS A 116 -47.14 -8.53 17.85
N ASP A 117 -46.49 -9.51 18.48
CA ASP A 117 -46.99 -10.90 18.63
C ASP A 117 -48.03 -11.04 19.76
N ALA A 118 -47.91 -10.26 20.84
CA ALA A 118 -48.84 -10.29 21.98
C ALA A 118 -50.26 -9.83 21.63
N ASN A 119 -50.41 -9.07 20.56
CA ASN A 119 -51.71 -8.76 20.01
C ASN A 119 -52.27 -10.04 19.37
N LEU A 120 -53.25 -10.67 20.02
CA LEU A 120 -53.96 -11.86 19.51
C LEU A 120 -54.58 -11.67 18.12
N MET A 121 -54.65 -10.41 17.67
CA MET A 121 -55.13 -10.01 16.37
C MET A 121 -53.97 -9.93 15.35
N PRO A 122 -54.26 -10.17 14.07
CA PRO A 122 -53.42 -9.71 12.97
C PRO A 122 -52.66 -8.41 13.20
N LEU A 123 -51.33 -8.44 13.07
CA LEU A 123 -50.56 -7.22 12.94
C LEU A 123 -51.00 -6.52 11.64
N THR A 124 -51.53 -5.30 11.76
CA THR A 124 -51.95 -4.51 10.59
C THR A 124 -50.72 -4.11 9.75
N VAL A 125 -50.94 -3.75 8.48
CA VAL A 125 -49.82 -3.35 7.59
C VAL A 125 -49.19 -2.05 8.10
N GLU A 126 -50.00 -1.14 8.61
CA GLU A 126 -49.58 0.12 9.20
C GLU A 126 -48.71 -0.12 10.45
N ASP A 127 -49.18 -0.95 11.39
CA ASP A 127 -48.42 -1.29 12.61
C ASP A 127 -47.11 -2.02 12.27
N ARG A 128 -47.13 -2.87 11.24
CA ARG A 128 -45.93 -3.56 10.72
C ARG A 128 -44.92 -2.57 10.17
N ASP A 129 -45.37 -1.63 9.35
CA ASP A 129 -44.48 -0.65 8.71
C ASP A 129 -43.92 0.34 9.73
N GLU A 130 -44.71 0.72 10.75
CA GLU A 130 -44.24 1.50 11.90
C GLU A 130 -43.23 0.73 12.76
N ALA A 131 -43.48 -0.55 13.03
CA ALA A 131 -42.54 -1.43 13.73
C ALA A 131 -41.23 -1.61 12.93
N LEU A 132 -41.32 -1.82 11.62
CA LEU A 132 -40.16 -1.92 10.73
C LEU A 132 -39.34 -0.62 10.71
N LYS A 133 -40.01 0.54 10.66
CA LYS A 133 -39.34 1.83 10.74
C LYS A 133 -38.58 1.97 12.06
N SER A 134 -39.24 1.65 13.18
CA SER A 134 -38.62 1.68 14.52
C SER A 134 -37.41 0.74 14.61
N ILE A 135 -37.48 -0.45 14.02
CA ILE A 135 -36.38 -1.41 13.97
C ILE A 135 -35.23 -0.89 13.10
N ASN A 136 -35.53 -0.28 11.95
CA ASN A 136 -34.51 0.34 11.09
C ASN A 136 -33.80 1.49 11.81
N ASP A 137 -34.52 2.32 12.55
CA ASP A 137 -33.94 3.41 13.34
C ASP A 137 -32.98 2.87 14.42
N ILE A 138 -33.37 1.81 15.15
CA ILE A 138 -32.50 1.12 16.13
C ILE A 138 -31.26 0.50 15.47
N MET A 139 -31.42 -0.09 14.28
CA MET A 139 -30.31 -0.71 13.56
C MET A 139 -29.35 0.33 12.99
N GLN A 140 -29.86 1.49 12.56
CA GLN A 140 -29.05 2.61 12.14
C GLN A 140 -28.22 3.16 13.32
N GLU A 141 -28.84 3.32 14.50
CA GLU A 141 -28.12 3.70 15.74
C GLU A 141 -26.99 2.70 16.03
N ARG A 142 -27.24 1.40 15.91
CA ARG A 142 -26.22 0.36 16.09
C ARG A 142 -25.08 0.46 15.07
N ILE A 143 -25.38 0.76 13.81
CA ILE A 143 -24.36 0.97 12.77
C ILE A 143 -23.50 2.18 13.12
N ASP A 144 -24.11 3.26 13.62
CA ASP A 144 -23.41 4.47 14.02
C ASP A 144 -22.50 4.21 15.24
N CYS A 145 -22.97 3.51 16.27
CA CYS A 145 -22.14 3.08 17.39
C CYS A 145 -20.97 2.18 16.96
N THR A 146 -21.16 1.33 15.94
CA THR A 146 -20.08 0.51 15.37
C THR A 146 -19.03 1.38 14.66
N ASN A 147 -19.46 2.45 13.99
CA ASN A 147 -18.56 3.41 13.35
C ASN A 147 -17.77 4.21 14.39
N ASP A 148 -18.44 4.65 15.47
CA ASP A 148 -17.82 5.36 16.58
C ASP A 148 -16.76 4.48 17.28
N PHE A 149 -17.07 3.21 17.55
CA PHE A 149 -16.10 2.25 18.09
C PHE A 149 -14.84 2.17 17.23
N LYS A 150 -14.98 2.01 15.91
CA LYS A 150 -13.81 1.93 15.01
C LYS A 150 -13.00 3.22 15.05
N ARG A 151 -13.66 4.37 14.99
CA ARG A 151 -12.99 5.69 15.05
C ARG A 151 -12.19 5.83 16.34
N ASP A 152 -12.80 5.49 17.47
CA ASP A 152 -12.17 5.64 18.78
C ASP A 152 -11.04 4.61 18.99
N ALA A 153 -11.19 3.38 18.48
CA ALA A 153 -10.14 2.38 18.48
C ALA A 153 -8.93 2.82 17.64
N LEU A 154 -9.15 3.41 16.44
CA LEU A 154 -8.06 3.94 15.61
C LEU A 154 -7.35 5.14 16.27
N ASN A 155 -8.09 5.98 16.99
CA ASN A 155 -7.51 7.06 17.79
C ASN A 155 -6.60 6.49 18.91
N LEU A 156 -7.01 5.40 19.55
CA LEU A 156 -6.20 4.70 20.55
C LEU A 156 -4.94 4.06 19.96
N GLU A 157 -4.98 3.53 18.73
CA GLU A 157 -3.76 3.04 18.05
C GLU A 157 -2.81 4.19 17.67
N THR A 158 -3.35 5.35 17.32
CA THR A 158 -2.54 6.56 17.08
C THR A 158 -1.84 7.01 18.37
N GLU A 159 -2.56 7.01 19.50
CA GLU A 159 -1.98 7.27 20.82
C GLU A 159 -0.90 6.24 21.21
N ARG A 160 -1.13 4.95 20.90
CA ARG A 160 -0.15 3.88 21.09
C ARG A 160 1.14 4.17 20.30
N ALA A 161 1.01 4.49 19.01
CA ALA A 161 2.14 4.80 18.15
C ALA A 161 2.95 5.98 18.69
N ASP A 162 2.28 7.04 19.17
CA ASP A 162 2.94 8.21 19.75
C ASP A 162 3.68 7.89 21.05
N LYS A 163 3.06 7.14 21.97
CA LYS A 163 3.71 6.72 23.23
C LYS A 163 4.94 5.84 22.94
N LEU A 164 4.83 4.87 22.03
CA LEU A 164 5.95 4.01 21.64
C LEU A 164 7.07 4.80 20.96
N ARG A 165 6.74 5.78 20.11
CA ARG A 165 7.72 6.67 19.48
C ARG A 165 8.51 7.50 20.49
N ILE A 166 7.83 8.09 21.48
CA ILE A 166 8.48 8.85 22.56
C ILE A 166 9.40 7.95 23.38
N LEU A 167 8.92 6.75 23.74
CA LEU A 167 9.67 5.75 24.48
C LEU A 167 10.96 5.35 23.73
N LEU A 168 10.84 4.93 22.47
CA LEU A 168 11.98 4.54 21.64
C LEU A 168 13.00 5.69 21.49
N ARG A 169 12.54 6.92 21.23
CA ARG A 169 13.44 8.07 21.10
C ARG A 169 14.22 8.35 22.37
N GLY A 170 13.58 8.25 23.54
CA GLY A 170 14.23 8.46 24.83
C GLY A 170 15.31 7.42 25.11
N HIS A 171 15.02 6.14 24.87
CA HIS A 171 15.98 5.07 25.14
C HIS A 171 17.07 4.94 24.07
N PHE A 172 16.81 5.31 22.81
CA PHE A 172 17.85 5.35 21.77
C PHE A 172 19.02 6.25 22.19
N GLN A 173 18.72 7.46 22.68
CA GLN A 173 19.76 8.38 23.16
C GLN A 173 20.54 7.81 24.35
N ARG A 174 19.87 7.05 25.23
CA ARG A 174 20.51 6.38 26.37
C ARG A 174 21.41 5.22 25.91
N LEU A 175 20.99 4.43 24.93
CA LEU A 175 21.81 3.35 24.35
C LEU A 175 23.05 3.88 23.63
N VAL A 176 22.91 4.99 22.89
CA VAL A 176 24.06 5.69 22.28
C VAL A 176 25.04 6.16 23.36
N ALA A 177 24.54 6.68 24.49
CA ALA A 177 25.39 7.10 25.61
C ALA A 177 26.10 5.93 26.33
N VAL A 178 25.48 4.74 26.38
CA VAL A 178 26.12 3.52 26.91
C VAL A 178 27.29 3.10 26.00
N GLY A 179 27.13 3.21 24.67
CA GLY A 179 28.22 2.98 23.72
C GLY A 179 28.75 1.54 23.73
N HIS A 180 27.88 0.55 23.95
CA HIS A 180 28.21 -0.88 23.83
C HIS A 180 28.19 -1.35 22.36
N LYS A 181 27.17 -0.93 21.59
CA LYS A 181 27.05 -1.14 20.14
C LYS A 181 27.39 0.13 19.38
N THR A 182 27.81 0.00 18.11
CA THR A 182 28.03 1.18 17.27
C THR A 182 26.69 1.86 16.95
N PRO A 183 26.67 3.19 16.69
CA PRO A 183 25.43 3.88 16.30
C PRO A 183 24.74 3.24 15.09
N LYS A 184 25.51 2.68 14.15
CA LYS A 184 24.97 1.99 12.97
C LYS A 184 24.20 0.72 13.37
N ASP A 185 24.76 -0.10 14.24
CA ASP A 185 24.10 -1.34 14.68
C ASP A 185 22.86 -1.05 15.54
N LEU A 186 22.91 0.02 16.35
CA LEU A 186 21.74 0.50 17.10
C LEU A 186 20.63 0.98 16.17
N ILE A 187 20.95 1.68 15.08
CA ILE A 187 19.95 2.11 14.09
C ILE A 187 19.28 0.87 13.47
N HIS A 188 20.05 -0.13 13.05
CA HIS A 188 19.48 -1.37 12.49
C HIS A 188 18.56 -2.11 13.47
N GLU A 189 18.95 -2.22 14.75
CA GLU A 189 18.09 -2.84 15.77
C GLU A 189 16.80 -2.04 16.00
N PHE A 190 16.86 -0.71 15.93
CA PHE A 190 15.69 0.14 16.05
C PHE A 190 14.79 0.08 14.82
N ASP A 191 15.36 0.01 13.62
CA ASP A 191 14.60 -0.16 12.38
C ASP A 191 13.78 -1.47 12.41
N GLU A 192 14.37 -2.56 12.90
CA GLU A 192 13.67 -3.83 13.08
C GLU A 192 12.52 -3.72 14.11
N ARG A 193 12.76 -3.05 15.23
CA ARG A 193 11.70 -2.82 16.25
C ARG A 193 10.58 -1.92 15.72
N ILE A 194 10.93 -0.85 15.01
CA ILE A 194 9.97 0.06 14.38
C ILE A 194 9.14 -0.70 13.34
N TYR A 195 9.78 -1.56 12.55
CA TYR A 195 9.08 -2.44 11.60
C TYR A 195 8.06 -3.34 12.31
N ASN A 196 8.45 -4.01 13.40
CA ASN A 196 7.56 -4.88 14.18
C ASN A 196 6.36 -4.12 14.77
N ILE A 197 6.60 -2.91 15.31
CA ILE A 197 5.54 -2.04 15.84
C ILE A 197 4.58 -1.63 14.72
N ASN A 198 5.11 -1.23 13.55
CA ASN A 198 4.28 -0.84 12.41
C ASN A 198 3.43 -2.01 11.89
N GLN A 199 3.99 -3.22 11.84
CA GLN A 199 3.23 -4.43 11.49
C GLN A 199 2.08 -4.68 12.48
N GLN A 200 2.34 -4.54 13.79
CA GLN A 200 1.31 -4.70 14.81
C GLN A 200 0.20 -3.65 14.69
N LEU A 201 0.54 -2.38 14.51
CA LEU A 201 -0.43 -1.29 14.35
C LEU A 201 -1.30 -1.49 13.10
N LEU A 202 -0.69 -1.90 11.99
CA LEU A 202 -1.40 -2.20 10.76
C LEU A 202 -2.35 -3.39 10.92
N SER A 203 -1.90 -4.45 11.60
CA SER A 203 -2.72 -5.62 11.92
C SER A 203 -3.93 -5.25 12.77
N ASN A 204 -3.77 -4.40 13.79
CA ASN A 204 -4.87 -3.95 14.64
C ASN A 204 -5.87 -3.09 13.84
N SER A 205 -5.38 -2.15 13.04
CA SER A 205 -6.21 -1.31 12.17
C SER A 205 -7.08 -2.15 11.23
N LYS A 206 -6.49 -3.17 10.61
CA LYS A 206 -7.20 -4.14 9.77
C LYS A 206 -8.26 -4.91 10.56
N ALA A 207 -7.92 -5.41 11.74
CA ALA A 207 -8.86 -6.14 12.59
C ALA A 207 -10.09 -5.28 12.98
N TYR A 208 -9.91 -3.98 13.27
CA TYR A 208 -11.05 -3.09 13.55
C TYR A 208 -11.91 -2.84 12.32
N ALA A 209 -11.32 -2.76 11.13
CA ALA A 209 -12.06 -2.61 9.88
C ALA A 209 -12.88 -3.87 9.53
N GLU A 210 -12.29 -5.06 9.70
CA GLU A 210 -12.96 -6.35 9.52
C GLU A 210 -14.12 -6.50 10.53
N MET A 211 -13.87 -6.21 11.81
CA MET A 211 -14.91 -6.25 12.84
C MET A 211 -16.08 -5.31 12.53
N GLN A 212 -15.82 -4.10 12.01
CA GLN A 212 -16.88 -3.20 11.57
C GLN A 212 -17.71 -3.79 10.42
N ALA A 213 -17.05 -4.39 9.43
CA ALA A 213 -17.72 -5.00 8.29
C ALA A 213 -18.62 -6.18 8.73
N ASP A 214 -18.09 -7.06 9.59
CA ASP A 214 -18.83 -8.20 10.14
C ASP A 214 -20.04 -7.74 10.96
N LEU A 215 -19.86 -6.74 11.83
CA LEU A 215 -20.96 -6.21 12.65
C LEU A 215 -22.03 -5.52 11.81
N ARG A 216 -21.65 -4.80 10.74
CA ARG A 216 -22.61 -4.25 9.78
C ARG A 216 -23.37 -5.35 9.04
N GLY A 217 -22.69 -6.41 8.61
CA GLY A 217 -23.30 -7.59 8.02
C GLY A 217 -24.36 -8.19 8.96
N LEU A 218 -24.01 -8.41 10.23
CA LEU A 218 -24.94 -8.91 11.24
C LEU A 218 -26.15 -7.98 11.47
N SER A 219 -25.96 -6.67 11.42
CA SER A 219 -27.08 -5.70 11.50
C SER A 219 -28.03 -5.85 10.30
N THR A 220 -27.50 -5.97 9.08
CA THR A 220 -28.34 -6.18 7.88
C THR A 220 -29.11 -7.51 7.92
N GLU A 221 -28.48 -8.60 8.37
CA GLU A 221 -29.16 -9.87 8.61
C GLU A 221 -30.23 -9.77 9.70
N GLY A 222 -29.97 -8.96 10.74
CA GLY A 222 -30.92 -8.67 11.80
C GLY A 222 -32.18 -7.97 11.27
N ILE A 223 -32.02 -6.97 10.40
CA ILE A 223 -33.13 -6.29 9.72
C ILE A 223 -33.96 -7.30 8.91
N MET A 224 -33.29 -8.14 8.13
CA MET A 224 -33.98 -9.15 7.31
C MET A 224 -34.74 -10.17 8.14
N ARG A 225 -34.15 -10.62 9.27
CA ARG A 225 -34.83 -11.51 10.22
C ARG A 225 -36.05 -10.84 10.85
N ALA A 226 -35.90 -9.62 11.36
CA ALA A 226 -37.01 -8.86 11.93
C ALA A 226 -38.14 -8.63 10.92
N ARG A 227 -37.80 -8.26 9.68
CA ARG A 227 -38.76 -8.11 8.58
C ARG A 227 -39.50 -9.40 8.28
N THR A 228 -38.79 -10.53 8.28
CA THR A 228 -39.40 -11.84 8.07
C THR A 228 -40.36 -12.19 9.21
N SER A 229 -39.97 -11.97 10.46
CA SER A 229 -40.84 -12.20 11.63
C SER A 229 -42.09 -11.32 11.58
N LEU A 230 -41.94 -10.02 11.34
CA LEU A 230 -43.08 -9.08 11.25
C LEU A 230 -44.01 -9.43 10.07
N ASN A 231 -43.47 -9.87 8.94
CA ASN A 231 -44.28 -10.37 7.82
C ASN A 231 -45.07 -11.64 8.20
N GLN A 232 -44.47 -12.57 8.95
CA GLN A 232 -45.17 -13.76 9.43
C GLN A 232 -46.34 -13.41 10.38
N LEU A 233 -46.12 -12.45 11.29
CA LEU A 233 -47.16 -11.93 12.19
C LEU A 233 -48.30 -11.26 11.42
N CYS A 234 -47.96 -10.48 10.38
CA CYS A 234 -48.94 -9.83 9.50
C CYS A 234 -49.81 -10.85 8.75
N LEU A 235 -49.21 -11.95 8.26
CA LEU A 235 -49.93 -13.06 7.62
C LEU A 235 -50.81 -13.86 8.59
N GLY A 236 -50.70 -13.66 9.90
CA GLY A 236 -51.51 -14.39 10.88
C GLY A 236 -51.16 -15.83 11.06
N VAL A 237 -49.99 -16.19 10.57
CA VAL A 237 -49.29 -17.37 11.03
C VAL A 237 -48.81 -17.04 12.45
N GLY A 238 -49.74 -16.97 13.40
CA GLY A 238 -49.40 -16.83 14.80
C GLY A 238 -48.42 -17.94 15.17
N MET A 239 -47.50 -17.65 16.08
CA MET A 239 -46.59 -18.63 16.68
C MET A 239 -47.36 -19.64 17.56
N ALA A 240 -48.52 -20.13 17.11
CA ALA A 240 -49.27 -21.21 17.70
C ALA A 240 -48.42 -22.47 17.65
N VAL A 241 -47.61 -22.62 18.69
CA VAL A 241 -47.05 -23.86 19.22
C VAL A 241 -46.78 -24.90 18.13
N ARG A 242 -45.91 -24.58 17.17
CA ARG A 242 -45.18 -25.65 16.48
C ARG A 242 -44.17 -26.20 17.48
N GLY A 243 -44.67 -27.12 18.31
CA GLY A 243 -43.82 -28.10 18.95
C GLY A 243 -42.89 -28.69 17.89
N ARG A 244 -41.59 -28.47 18.08
CA ARG A 244 -40.49 -29.23 17.48
C ARG A 244 -40.78 -29.71 16.04
N SER A 245 -40.90 -28.78 15.10
CA SER A 245 -40.85 -29.15 13.68
C SER A 245 -39.46 -29.71 13.37
N ALA A 246 -39.44 -30.88 12.71
CA ALA A 246 -38.30 -31.76 12.50
C ALA A 246 -37.24 -31.25 11.50
N LEU A 247 -37.05 -29.92 11.39
CA LEU A 247 -35.96 -29.33 10.62
C LEU A 247 -34.86 -28.83 11.56
N ILE A 248 -34.21 -29.79 12.23
CA ILE A 248 -32.95 -29.60 12.95
C ILE A 248 -31.83 -29.54 11.92
N TRP A 249 -31.68 -28.43 11.19
CA TRP A 249 -30.50 -28.23 10.31
C TRP A 249 -29.75 -26.91 10.55
N CYS A 250 -30.09 -26.13 11.58
CA CYS A 250 -29.38 -24.89 11.91
C CYS A 250 -29.05 -24.72 13.41
N LYS A 251 -28.65 -25.81 14.10
CA LYS A 251 -28.08 -25.70 15.46
C LYS A 251 -26.68 -26.28 15.63
N ASP A 252 -25.98 -26.62 14.55
CA ASP A 252 -24.57 -27.00 14.64
C ASP A 252 -23.65 -25.81 14.29
N GLN A 253 -23.56 -24.89 15.23
CA GLN A 253 -22.62 -23.76 15.23
C GLN A 253 -21.14 -24.22 15.19
N LYS A 254 -20.88 -25.52 15.40
CA LYS A 254 -19.56 -26.14 15.33
C LYS A 254 -19.11 -26.44 13.90
N ILE A 255 -20.02 -26.75 12.96
CA ILE A 255 -19.65 -27.10 11.59
C ILE A 255 -19.29 -25.85 10.75
N SER A 256 -19.91 -24.70 11.04
CA SER A 256 -19.52 -23.43 10.41
C SER A 256 -18.12 -22.97 10.86
N ARG A 257 -17.78 -23.13 12.16
CA ARG A 257 -16.43 -22.83 12.66
C ARG A 257 -15.35 -23.78 12.13
N GLN A 258 -15.69 -25.03 11.82
CA GLN A 258 -14.73 -26.01 11.30
C GLN A 258 -14.37 -25.77 9.81
N ARG A 259 -15.27 -25.14 9.03
CA ARG A 259 -14.95 -24.67 7.67
C ARG A 259 -14.16 -23.34 7.64
N SER A 260 -14.32 -22.49 8.66
CA SER A 260 -13.51 -21.27 8.80
C SER A 260 -12.05 -21.55 9.20
N GLN A 261 -11.78 -22.64 9.94
CA GLN A 261 -10.43 -23.01 10.34
C GLN A 261 -9.62 -23.70 9.23
N SER A 262 -10.28 -24.30 8.22
CA SER A 262 -9.60 -24.87 7.05
C SER A 262 -9.14 -23.83 6.01
N ALA A 263 -9.53 -22.56 6.16
CA ALA A 263 -9.13 -21.47 5.27
C ALA A 263 -8.00 -20.57 5.83
N GLN A 264 -7.54 -20.80 7.06
CA GLN A 264 -6.54 -19.95 7.73
C GLN A 264 -5.07 -20.36 7.52
N SER A 265 -4.74 -21.24 6.57
CA SER A 265 -3.33 -21.62 6.29
C SER A 265 -2.70 -20.99 5.04
N ARG A 266 -3.32 -19.97 4.42
CA ARG A 266 -2.67 -19.19 3.35
C ARG A 266 -2.93 -17.70 3.51
N GLY A 267 -1.93 -16.96 3.98
CA GLY A 267 -1.81 -15.52 3.76
C GLY A 267 -1.27 -15.20 2.36
N PRO A 268 -1.03 -13.92 2.03
CA PRO A 268 -2.07 -13.01 1.54
C PRO A 268 -1.72 -12.39 0.17
N SER A 269 -2.71 -11.95 -0.59
CA SER A 269 -2.51 -10.99 -1.69
C SER A 269 -3.75 -10.13 -1.97
N SER A 270 -3.44 -8.91 -2.43
CA SER A 270 -4.27 -7.83 -3.00
C SER A 270 -5.21 -7.03 -2.08
N ASN A 271 -4.74 -5.81 -1.80
CA ASN A 271 -5.50 -4.61 -1.50
C ASN A 271 -6.31 -4.17 -2.73
N GLU A 272 -7.53 -3.66 -2.54
CA GLU A 272 -8.08 -2.56 -3.36
C GLU A 272 -9.20 -1.80 -2.60
N PRO A 273 -9.39 -0.48 -2.83
CA PRO A 273 -10.38 0.35 -2.16
C PRO A 273 -11.68 0.51 -3.00
N LEU A 274 -12.83 0.58 -2.32
CA LEU A 274 -14.14 0.88 -2.94
C LEU A 274 -14.43 2.38 -2.96
N LEU A 275 -14.78 2.92 -4.12
CA LEU A 275 -15.34 4.26 -4.29
C LEU A 275 -16.45 4.24 -5.36
N GLY A 276 -17.57 4.90 -5.08
CA GLY A 276 -18.44 5.50 -6.11
C GLY A 276 -19.88 5.02 -6.16
N ASN A 277 -20.74 5.57 -5.29
CA ASN A 277 -22.20 5.57 -5.42
C ASN A 277 -22.61 6.39 -6.66
N ILE A 278 -23.24 5.74 -7.66
CA ILE A 278 -24.03 6.40 -8.71
C ILE A 278 -25.21 5.45 -9.04
N LEU A 279 -26.23 5.45 -8.18
CA LEU A 279 -27.53 4.80 -8.38
C LEU A 279 -28.60 5.91 -8.46
N ASP A 280 -28.54 6.75 -9.49
CA ASP A 280 -29.49 7.85 -9.66
C ASP A 280 -30.63 7.55 -10.63
N ASP A 281 -30.82 6.30 -11.09
CA ASP A 281 -32.05 5.98 -11.85
C ASP A 281 -32.67 4.59 -11.68
N VAL A 282 -32.33 3.90 -10.59
CA VAL A 282 -33.20 2.84 -10.05
C VAL A 282 -34.49 3.45 -9.49
N GLY A 283 -34.45 4.73 -9.11
CA GLY A 283 -35.57 5.49 -8.60
C GLY A 283 -36.71 5.69 -9.62
N GLU A 284 -36.43 5.91 -10.91
CA GLU A 284 -37.51 6.09 -11.89
C GLU A 284 -38.18 4.76 -12.24
N PHE A 285 -37.42 3.67 -12.35
CA PHE A 285 -37.97 2.33 -12.53
C PHE A 285 -38.79 1.88 -11.31
N ASP A 286 -38.25 2.02 -10.10
CA ASP A 286 -38.97 1.77 -8.85
C ASP A 286 -40.18 2.71 -8.71
N ALA A 287 -40.11 3.95 -9.17
CA ALA A 287 -41.24 4.87 -9.16
C ALA A 287 -42.31 4.51 -10.21
N ILE A 288 -41.94 3.94 -11.36
CA ILE A 288 -42.90 3.46 -12.37
C ILE A 288 -43.58 2.19 -11.86
N ILE A 289 -42.81 1.21 -11.36
CA ILE A 289 -43.33 -0.01 -10.72
C ILE A 289 -44.20 0.36 -9.52
N ALA A 290 -43.75 1.27 -8.65
CA ALA A 290 -44.52 1.73 -7.49
C ALA A 290 -45.79 2.49 -7.91
N ARG A 291 -45.76 3.30 -8.98
CA ARG A 291 -46.97 3.96 -9.51
C ARG A 291 -47.96 2.95 -10.07
N LEU A 292 -47.49 1.92 -10.77
CA LEU A 292 -48.33 0.85 -11.33
C LEU A 292 -48.93 -0.02 -10.23
N VAL A 293 -48.11 -0.43 -9.26
CA VAL A 293 -48.51 -1.17 -8.06
C VAL A 293 -49.47 -0.34 -7.21
N GLN A 294 -49.26 0.97 -7.07
CA GLN A 294 -50.14 1.85 -6.30
C GLN A 294 -51.45 2.13 -7.04
N ALA A 295 -51.44 2.33 -8.36
CA ALA A 295 -52.65 2.47 -9.17
C ALA A 295 -53.48 1.18 -9.11
N TYR A 296 -52.81 0.03 -9.19
CA TYR A 296 -53.38 -1.29 -9.00
C TYR A 296 -53.96 -1.46 -7.58
N ARG A 297 -53.19 -1.15 -6.54
CA ARG A 297 -53.60 -1.22 -5.14
C ARG A 297 -54.78 -0.29 -4.86
N ASN A 298 -54.83 0.89 -5.47
CA ASN A 298 -55.93 1.86 -5.36
C ASN A 298 -57.18 1.41 -6.12
N ALA A 299 -57.05 0.78 -7.29
CA ALA A 299 -58.18 0.23 -8.04
C ALA A 299 -58.80 -0.96 -7.30
N VAL A 300 -57.95 -1.87 -6.80
CA VAL A 300 -58.35 -3.00 -5.94
C VAL A 300 -58.99 -2.46 -4.66
N LEU A 301 -58.35 -1.52 -3.95
CA LEU A 301 -58.91 -0.90 -2.75
C LEU A 301 -60.22 -0.17 -3.01
N ARG A 302 -60.45 0.48 -4.16
CA ARG A 302 -61.75 1.12 -4.47
C ARG A 302 -62.86 0.09 -4.70
N VAL A 303 -62.55 -0.99 -5.43
CA VAL A 303 -63.51 -2.08 -5.67
C VAL A 303 -63.83 -2.80 -4.36
N PHE A 304 -62.80 -3.11 -3.56
CA PHE A 304 -62.94 -3.81 -2.29
C PHE A 304 -63.46 -2.94 -1.15
N SER A 305 -63.14 -1.65 -1.06
CA SER A 305 -63.73 -0.73 -0.08
C SER A 305 -65.18 -0.42 -0.42
N GLY A 306 -65.51 -0.31 -1.72
CA GLY A 306 -66.89 -0.27 -2.19
C GLY A 306 -67.65 -1.54 -1.81
N PHE A 307 -67.03 -2.72 -1.97
CA PHE A 307 -67.56 -4.01 -1.54
C PHE A 307 -67.72 -4.11 -0.01
N SER A 308 -66.68 -3.74 0.73
CA SER A 308 -66.60 -3.81 2.19
C SER A 308 -67.60 -2.87 2.83
N CYS A 309 -67.66 -1.58 2.44
CA CYS A 309 -68.65 -0.62 2.95
C CYS A 309 -70.08 -1.11 2.74
N LYS A 310 -70.35 -1.72 1.59
CA LYS A 310 -71.65 -2.28 1.24
C LYS A 310 -71.98 -3.55 2.02
N LEU A 311 -70.98 -4.39 2.32
CA LEU A 311 -71.09 -5.48 3.27
C LEU A 311 -71.32 -4.98 4.70
N THR A 312 -70.69 -3.87 5.09
CA THR A 312 -70.91 -3.24 6.41
C THR A 312 -72.29 -2.58 6.52
N GLU A 313 -72.83 -2.06 5.41
CA GLU A 313 -74.23 -1.60 5.32
C GLU A 313 -75.21 -2.79 5.41
N LEU A 314 -74.92 -3.90 4.72
CA LEU A 314 -75.70 -5.14 4.83
C LEU A 314 -75.64 -5.74 6.25
N GLU A 315 -74.48 -5.67 6.90
CA GLU A 315 -74.24 -6.07 8.29
C GLU A 315 -75.00 -5.18 9.28
N LYS A 316 -75.06 -3.87 9.03
CA LYS A 316 -75.91 -2.92 9.79
C LYS A 316 -77.40 -3.22 9.61
N ASP A 317 -77.84 -3.58 8.41
CA ASP A 317 -79.24 -3.89 8.10
C ASP A 317 -79.70 -5.27 8.63
N LEU A 318 -78.77 -6.21 8.86
CA LEU A 318 -79.05 -7.57 9.37
C LEU A 318 -79.06 -7.69 10.91
N GLY A 319 -78.85 -6.57 11.62
CA GLY A 319 -78.89 -6.49 13.08
C GLY A 319 -77.53 -6.77 13.72
N HIS A 320 -77.00 -5.73 14.36
CA HIS A 320 -75.76 -5.70 15.15
C HIS A 320 -75.60 -6.91 16.08
N GLU A 321 -74.65 -7.81 15.79
CA GLU A 321 -73.86 -8.58 16.79
C GLU A 321 -72.59 -9.22 16.17
N LEU A 322 -71.84 -8.48 15.34
CA LEU A 322 -70.44 -8.81 15.06
C LEU A 322 -69.59 -7.55 15.28
N ARG A 323 -68.50 -7.71 16.02
CA ARG A 323 -67.57 -6.63 16.41
C ARG A 323 -66.48 -6.51 15.35
N GLY A 324 -66.22 -5.29 14.90
CA GLY A 324 -64.88 -4.81 14.50
C GLY A 324 -64.56 -4.83 12.99
N PRO A 325 -64.35 -3.67 12.33
CA PRO A 325 -64.12 -3.57 10.88
C PRO A 325 -62.72 -4.00 10.36
N ASN A 326 -61.85 -4.60 11.20
CA ASN A 326 -60.44 -4.85 10.86
C ASN A 326 -60.05 -6.32 10.59
N GLU A 327 -61.01 -7.25 10.48
CA GLU A 327 -60.71 -8.68 10.25
C GLU A 327 -60.80 -9.15 8.77
N PHE A 328 -61.10 -8.25 7.82
CA PHE A 328 -61.36 -8.66 6.41
C PHE A 328 -60.13 -9.17 5.63
N SER A 329 -58.90 -8.90 6.09
CA SER A 329 -57.67 -9.27 5.38
C SER A 329 -57.08 -10.64 5.76
N LYS A 330 -57.72 -11.38 6.69
CA LYS A 330 -57.25 -12.67 7.22
C LYS A 330 -58.16 -13.87 6.95
N ILE A 331 -59.17 -13.68 6.14
CA ILE A 331 -60.14 -14.72 5.85
C ILE A 331 -59.48 -15.73 4.90
N GLU A 332 -59.01 -16.88 5.40
CA GLU A 332 -58.70 -18.03 4.54
C GLU A 332 -59.94 -18.31 3.68
N ILE A 333 -59.75 -18.73 2.43
CA ILE A 333 -60.86 -18.94 1.47
C ILE A 333 -61.98 -19.84 2.04
N LEU A 334 -61.63 -20.77 2.94
CA LEU A 334 -62.56 -21.62 3.69
C LEU A 334 -63.37 -20.88 4.76
N ASP A 335 -62.80 -19.84 5.37
CA ASP A 335 -63.48 -19.00 6.37
C ASP A 335 -64.44 -18.00 5.72
N LEU A 336 -64.20 -17.61 4.45
CA LEU A 336 -65.14 -16.77 3.68
C LEU A 336 -66.42 -17.56 3.38
N GLN A 337 -66.26 -18.86 3.11
CA GLN A 337 -67.36 -19.80 2.95
C GLN A 337 -68.15 -19.98 4.27
N ARG A 338 -67.47 -20.11 5.42
CA ARG A 338 -68.10 -20.16 6.75
C ARG A 338 -68.77 -18.85 7.17
N LEU A 339 -68.18 -17.71 6.82
CA LEU A 339 -68.72 -16.36 7.07
C LEU A 339 -69.94 -16.07 6.22
N LEU A 340 -70.10 -16.73 5.07
CA LEU A 340 -71.32 -16.66 4.25
C LEU A 340 -72.38 -17.68 4.69
N GLU A 341 -71.97 -18.91 5.05
CA GLU A 341 -72.87 -19.95 5.50
C GLU A 341 -73.53 -19.63 6.86
N ARG A 342 -72.82 -19.01 7.80
CA ARG A 342 -73.37 -18.68 9.14
C ARG A 342 -74.52 -17.67 9.11
N PRO A 343 -74.43 -16.51 8.43
CA PRO A 343 -75.55 -15.58 8.27
C PRO A 343 -76.71 -16.19 7.50
N LEU A 344 -76.43 -16.99 6.45
CA LEU A 344 -77.46 -17.71 5.67
C LEU A 344 -78.20 -18.75 6.51
N GLN A 345 -77.49 -19.56 7.31
CA GLN A 345 -78.10 -20.50 8.26
C GLN A 345 -78.94 -19.77 9.32
N ARG A 346 -78.44 -18.66 9.87
CA ARG A 346 -79.18 -17.84 10.86
C ARG A 346 -80.42 -17.17 10.27
N LEU A 347 -80.37 -16.71 9.01
CA LEU A 347 -81.53 -16.18 8.29
C LEU A 347 -82.56 -17.28 8.06
N THR A 348 -82.12 -18.46 7.62
CA THR A 348 -82.97 -19.64 7.40
C THR A 348 -83.64 -20.11 8.70
N GLU A 349 -82.89 -20.13 9.81
CA GLU A 349 -83.41 -20.49 11.14
C GLU A 349 -84.35 -19.43 11.75
N LYS A 350 -84.06 -18.13 11.57
CA LYS A 350 -84.94 -17.04 12.03
C LYS A 350 -86.25 -16.98 11.25
N ILE A 351 -86.23 -17.27 9.95
CA ILE A 351 -87.43 -17.35 9.12
C ILE A 351 -88.29 -18.56 9.53
N GLY A 352 -87.68 -19.70 9.86
CA GLY A 352 -88.40 -20.90 10.33
C GLY A 352 -89.07 -20.76 11.70
N LYS A 353 -88.62 -19.83 12.56
CA LYS A 353 -89.15 -19.64 13.93
C LYS A 353 -90.18 -18.49 14.05
N SER A 354 -90.35 -17.64 13.03
CA SER A 354 -91.27 -16.49 13.04
C SER A 354 -92.63 -16.85 12.42
N SER A 355 -93.43 -17.66 13.11
CA SER A 355 -94.74 -18.19 12.63
C SER A 355 -95.93 -17.19 12.75
N GLY A 356 -95.70 -15.87 12.74
CA GLY A 356 -96.74 -14.88 13.07
C GLY A 356 -97.18 -13.89 11.99
N ASN A 357 -96.33 -13.55 11.02
CA ASN A 357 -96.62 -12.44 10.08
C ASN A 357 -96.64 -12.93 8.62
N LYS A 358 -97.86 -13.02 8.07
CA LYS A 358 -98.16 -13.46 6.70
C LYS A 358 -97.50 -12.63 5.59
N THR A 359 -96.96 -11.44 5.89
CA THR A 359 -96.28 -10.55 4.93
C THR A 359 -94.76 -10.70 4.89
N VAL A 360 -94.14 -11.47 5.80
CA VAL A 360 -92.70 -11.81 5.75
C VAL A 360 -92.46 -13.15 5.04
N LEU A 361 -93.53 -13.92 4.79
CA LEU A 361 -93.49 -15.19 4.06
C LEU A 361 -93.34 -15.03 2.53
N GLU A 362 -93.38 -13.80 2.01
CA GLU A 362 -93.20 -13.49 0.58
C GLU A 362 -91.78 -12.98 0.25
N ILE A 363 -90.83 -12.99 1.20
CA ILE A 363 -89.43 -13.23 0.82
C ILE A 363 -89.37 -14.71 0.52
N THR A 364 -89.65 -15.04 -0.74
CA THR A 364 -89.68 -16.42 -1.18
C THR A 364 -88.32 -17.04 -0.87
N GLY A 365 -88.28 -18.31 -0.46
CA GLY A 365 -87.00 -19.03 -0.34
C GLY A 365 -86.14 -18.91 -1.62
N ALA A 366 -86.77 -18.63 -2.76
CA ALA A 366 -86.11 -18.30 -4.02
C ALA A 366 -85.22 -17.05 -3.97
N ASP A 367 -85.58 -15.98 -3.26
CA ASP A 367 -84.77 -14.76 -3.17
C ASP A 367 -83.51 -14.96 -2.32
N VAL A 368 -83.65 -15.70 -1.20
CA VAL A 368 -82.50 -16.10 -0.36
C VAL A 368 -81.57 -17.05 -1.13
N ILE A 369 -82.15 -18.02 -1.85
CA ILE A 369 -81.39 -18.91 -2.74
C ILE A 369 -80.70 -18.10 -3.86
N SER A 370 -81.36 -17.09 -4.43
CA SER A 370 -80.79 -16.22 -5.46
C SER A 370 -79.63 -15.39 -4.93
N MET A 371 -79.76 -14.84 -3.72
CA MET A 371 -78.66 -14.13 -3.04
C MET A 371 -77.50 -15.06 -2.72
N GLN A 372 -77.77 -16.26 -2.21
CA GLN A 372 -76.74 -17.26 -1.94
C GLN A 372 -76.01 -17.63 -3.23
N LYS A 373 -76.73 -17.85 -4.34
CA LYS A 373 -76.13 -18.14 -5.65
C LYS A 373 -75.29 -16.97 -6.17
N SER A 374 -75.79 -15.74 -6.09
CA SER A 374 -75.05 -14.55 -6.54
C SER A 374 -73.77 -14.33 -5.73
N VAL A 375 -73.82 -14.52 -4.41
CA VAL A 375 -72.64 -14.38 -3.55
C VAL A 375 -71.64 -15.52 -3.76
N GLN A 376 -72.11 -16.76 -3.98
CA GLN A 376 -71.26 -17.89 -4.37
C GLN A 376 -70.56 -17.62 -5.71
N SER A 377 -71.31 -17.13 -6.70
CA SER A 377 -70.80 -16.74 -8.03
C SER A 377 -69.72 -15.66 -7.92
N LEU A 378 -69.97 -14.61 -7.14
CA LEU A 378 -69.01 -13.56 -6.86
C LEU A 378 -67.73 -14.09 -6.17
N GLY A 379 -67.89 -15.00 -5.19
CA GLY A 379 -66.76 -15.64 -4.51
C GLY A 379 -65.92 -16.52 -5.45
N GLU A 380 -66.56 -17.21 -6.39
CA GLU A 380 -65.88 -17.97 -7.45
C GLU A 380 -65.13 -17.04 -8.41
N SER A 381 -65.77 -15.97 -8.89
CA SER A 381 -65.14 -14.97 -9.74
C SER A 381 -63.92 -14.33 -9.06
N LEU A 382 -64.00 -14.09 -7.75
CA LEU A 382 -62.88 -13.54 -7.00
C LEU A 382 -61.73 -14.55 -6.86
N ARG A 383 -62.03 -15.81 -6.54
CA ARG A 383 -61.01 -16.88 -6.48
C ARG A 383 -60.30 -17.06 -7.82
N GLU A 384 -61.06 -17.05 -8.91
CA GLU A 384 -60.49 -17.14 -10.25
C GLU A 384 -59.57 -15.94 -10.53
N THR A 385 -60.01 -14.73 -10.23
CA THR A 385 -59.22 -13.50 -10.42
C THR A 385 -57.92 -13.53 -9.60
N CYS A 386 -57.97 -13.94 -8.33
CA CYS A 386 -56.78 -14.13 -7.50
C CYS A 386 -55.85 -15.22 -8.05
N SER A 387 -56.41 -16.32 -8.57
CA SER A 387 -55.63 -17.39 -9.20
C SER A 387 -54.90 -16.91 -10.46
N ILE A 388 -55.56 -16.12 -11.31
CA ILE A 388 -54.97 -15.48 -12.49
C ILE A 388 -53.76 -14.64 -12.10
N LEU A 389 -53.93 -13.78 -11.10
CA LEU A 389 -52.87 -12.88 -10.66
C LEU A 389 -51.69 -13.62 -10.02
N ASN A 390 -51.98 -14.61 -9.18
CA ASN A 390 -50.95 -15.42 -8.55
C ASN A 390 -50.14 -16.20 -9.60
N HIS A 391 -50.82 -16.80 -10.58
CA HIS A 391 -50.12 -17.49 -11.67
C HIS A 391 -49.32 -16.52 -12.55
N ALA A 392 -49.85 -15.33 -12.87
CA ALA A 392 -49.11 -14.32 -13.62
C ALA A 392 -47.82 -13.88 -12.87
N GLY A 393 -47.89 -13.73 -11.54
CA GLY A 393 -46.72 -13.44 -10.71
C GLY A 393 -45.65 -14.53 -10.77
N HIS A 394 -46.04 -15.80 -10.70
CA HIS A 394 -45.10 -16.92 -10.76
C HIS A 394 -44.33 -17.03 -12.09
N LEU A 395 -44.90 -16.56 -13.20
CA LEU A 395 -44.19 -16.50 -14.49
C LEU A 395 -42.99 -15.54 -14.40
N TRP A 396 -43.20 -14.38 -13.76
CA TRP A 396 -42.13 -13.41 -13.53
C TRP A 396 -41.09 -13.91 -12.54
N ASP A 397 -41.50 -14.59 -11.45
CA ASP A 397 -40.56 -15.19 -10.50
C ASP A 397 -39.61 -16.19 -11.20
N ALA A 398 -40.16 -17.06 -12.04
CA ALA A 398 -39.39 -18.05 -12.79
C ALA A 398 -38.45 -17.39 -13.81
N HIS A 399 -38.87 -16.28 -14.43
CA HIS A 399 -38.02 -15.51 -15.33
C HIS A 399 -36.87 -14.80 -14.59
N ILE A 400 -37.17 -14.10 -13.49
CA ILE A 400 -36.17 -13.41 -12.66
C ILE A 400 -35.10 -14.39 -12.20
N LEU A 401 -35.50 -15.59 -11.77
CA LEU A 401 -34.57 -16.63 -11.34
C LEU A 401 -33.65 -17.10 -12.49
N ARG A 402 -34.19 -17.30 -13.70
CA ARG A 402 -33.39 -17.68 -14.89
C ARG A 402 -32.40 -16.59 -15.27
N THR A 403 -32.83 -15.32 -15.25
CA THR A 403 -31.96 -14.17 -15.53
C THR A 403 -30.84 -14.06 -14.51
N ALA A 404 -31.14 -14.17 -13.22
CA ALA A 404 -30.16 -14.16 -12.15
C ALA A 404 -29.15 -15.33 -12.26
N LEU A 405 -29.61 -16.52 -12.64
CA LEU A 405 -28.73 -17.67 -12.86
C LEU A 405 -27.79 -17.45 -14.05
N ALA A 406 -28.29 -16.93 -15.17
CA ALA A 406 -27.46 -16.62 -16.33
C ALA A 406 -26.42 -15.55 -16.01
N GLN A 407 -26.82 -14.47 -15.33
CA GLN A 407 -25.89 -13.43 -14.87
C GLN A 407 -24.78 -14.03 -13.98
N LYS A 408 -25.16 -14.90 -13.04
CA LYS A 408 -24.21 -15.57 -12.15
C LYS A 408 -23.23 -16.47 -12.90
N LEU A 409 -23.71 -17.22 -13.90
CA LEU A 409 -22.88 -18.08 -14.73
C LEU A 409 -21.91 -17.27 -15.60
N THR A 410 -22.37 -16.16 -16.18
CA THR A 410 -21.50 -15.24 -16.92
C THR A 410 -20.43 -14.63 -16.02
N ILE A 411 -20.80 -14.12 -14.83
CA ILE A 411 -19.85 -13.57 -13.87
C ILE A 411 -18.81 -14.62 -13.49
N ALA A 412 -19.23 -15.84 -13.13
CA ALA A 412 -18.30 -16.91 -12.78
C ALA A 412 -17.31 -17.22 -13.91
N ALA A 413 -17.78 -17.22 -15.16
CA ALA A 413 -16.91 -17.46 -16.30
C ALA A 413 -15.93 -16.29 -16.57
N VAL A 414 -16.33 -15.05 -16.30
CA VAL A 414 -15.43 -13.90 -16.32
C VAL A 414 -14.39 -14.02 -15.20
N GLU A 415 -14.81 -14.33 -13.97
CA GLU A 415 -13.92 -14.52 -12.80
C GLU A 415 -12.87 -15.61 -13.01
N ASP A 416 -13.25 -16.73 -13.64
CA ASP A 416 -12.32 -17.80 -14.03
C ASP A 416 -11.25 -17.28 -15.00
N LEU A 417 -11.64 -16.45 -15.99
CA LEU A 417 -10.68 -15.78 -16.89
C LEU A 417 -9.80 -14.78 -16.15
N LEU A 418 -10.35 -13.95 -15.27
CA LEU A 418 -9.56 -12.99 -14.48
C LEU A 418 -8.48 -13.73 -13.68
N THR A 419 -8.85 -14.83 -13.02
CA THR A 419 -7.94 -15.65 -12.22
C THR A 419 -6.84 -16.27 -13.07
N SER A 420 -7.20 -16.78 -14.25
CA SER A 420 -6.23 -17.32 -15.22
C SER A 420 -5.24 -16.24 -15.68
N HIS A 421 -5.74 -15.07 -16.09
CA HIS A 421 -4.93 -13.94 -16.53
C HIS A 421 -3.98 -13.43 -15.43
N ASP A 422 -4.48 -13.27 -14.20
CA ASP A 422 -3.66 -12.81 -13.07
C ASP A 422 -2.54 -13.81 -12.73
N SER A 423 -2.76 -15.12 -12.97
CA SER A 423 -1.71 -16.14 -12.80
C SER A 423 -0.58 -16.03 -13.85
N ILE A 424 -0.92 -15.70 -15.08
CA ILE A 424 0.04 -15.47 -16.17
C ILE A 424 0.85 -14.21 -15.88
N GLU A 425 0.17 -13.16 -15.41
CA GLU A 425 0.80 -11.90 -14.99
C GLU A 425 1.82 -12.13 -13.88
N LEU A 426 1.45 -12.87 -12.83
CA LEU A 426 2.37 -13.21 -11.74
C LEU A 426 3.59 -14.01 -12.23
N THR A 427 3.39 -14.90 -13.22
CA THR A 427 4.48 -15.68 -13.81
C THR A 427 5.46 -14.79 -14.58
N ASN A 428 4.97 -13.73 -15.22
CA ASN A 428 5.79 -12.75 -15.94
C ASN A 428 6.55 -11.78 -15.02
N GLU A 429 6.14 -11.63 -13.75
CA GLU A 429 6.85 -10.78 -12.78
C GLU A 429 8.24 -11.31 -12.40
N VAL A 430 8.43 -12.64 -12.37
CA VAL A 430 9.71 -13.25 -12.01
C VAL A 430 10.83 -12.88 -12.99
N PRO A 431 10.71 -13.12 -14.32
CA PRO A 431 11.74 -12.72 -15.28
C PRO A 431 11.95 -11.20 -15.32
N PHE A 432 10.90 -10.40 -15.15
CA PHE A 432 11.02 -8.95 -15.05
C PHE A 432 11.90 -8.53 -13.86
N ASN A 433 11.65 -9.08 -12.66
CA ASN A 433 12.43 -8.76 -11.47
C ASN A 433 13.90 -9.19 -11.60
N ILE A 434 14.15 -10.35 -12.22
CA ILE A 434 15.50 -10.82 -12.51
C ILE A 434 16.23 -9.85 -13.44
N ALA A 435 15.58 -9.42 -14.53
CA ALA A 435 16.18 -8.48 -15.48
C ALA A 435 16.41 -7.10 -14.85
N LEU A 436 15.47 -6.63 -14.02
CA LEU A 436 15.62 -5.38 -13.27
C LEU A 436 16.83 -5.41 -12.33
N GLU A 437 17.04 -6.53 -11.65
CA GLU A 437 18.23 -6.70 -10.80
C GLU A 437 19.52 -6.79 -11.62
N GLN A 438 19.48 -7.45 -12.78
CA GLN A 438 20.61 -7.46 -13.72
C GLN A 438 20.96 -6.06 -14.23
N LEU A 439 19.96 -5.21 -14.47
CA LEU A 439 20.16 -3.80 -14.83
C LEU A 439 20.86 -3.03 -13.70
N ARG A 440 20.41 -3.21 -12.45
CA ARG A 440 20.99 -2.55 -11.27
C ARG A 440 22.43 -3.01 -11.01
N CYS A 441 22.73 -4.27 -11.27
CA CYS A 441 24.06 -4.85 -11.07
C CYS A 441 24.94 -4.84 -12.32
N ALA A 442 24.54 -4.17 -13.40
CA ALA A 442 25.32 -4.13 -14.63
C ALA A 442 26.67 -3.42 -14.42
N ALA A 443 27.72 -3.94 -15.04
CA ALA A 443 29.11 -3.55 -14.78
C ALA A 443 29.61 -2.38 -15.65
N ASP A 444 28.89 -2.04 -16.71
CA ASP A 444 29.25 -1.01 -17.67
C ASP A 444 27.99 -0.41 -18.32
N VAL A 445 28.13 0.78 -18.91
CA VAL A 445 27.01 1.55 -19.46
C VAL A 445 26.32 0.83 -20.62
N GLU A 446 27.07 0.08 -21.44
CA GLU A 446 26.52 -0.67 -22.57
C GLU A 446 25.61 -1.80 -22.09
N LYS A 447 26.04 -2.56 -21.08
CA LYS A 447 25.20 -3.60 -20.45
C LYS A 447 23.98 -3.02 -19.75
N VAL A 448 24.10 -1.86 -19.08
CA VAL A 448 22.94 -1.18 -18.50
C VAL A 448 21.92 -0.87 -19.60
N GLN A 449 22.37 -0.36 -20.74
CA GLN A 449 21.49 -0.07 -21.88
C GLN A 449 20.85 -1.34 -22.45
N GLN A 450 21.64 -2.39 -22.67
CA GLN A 450 21.14 -3.66 -23.19
C GLN A 450 20.05 -4.27 -22.27
N GLN A 451 20.25 -4.24 -20.95
CA GLN A 451 19.26 -4.73 -20.00
C GLN A 451 18.01 -3.84 -19.97
N PHE A 452 18.19 -2.52 -20.08
CA PHE A 452 17.07 -1.58 -20.17
C PHE A 452 16.20 -1.82 -21.41
N ASP A 453 16.82 -2.03 -22.57
CA ASP A 453 16.11 -2.33 -23.82
C ASP A 453 15.36 -3.66 -23.70
N SER A 454 15.99 -4.69 -23.12
CA SER A 454 15.33 -5.97 -22.84
C SER A 454 14.13 -5.83 -21.92
N ILE A 455 14.22 -5.03 -20.86
CA ILE A 455 13.10 -4.78 -19.93
C ILE A 455 11.99 -3.99 -20.64
N THR A 456 12.34 -3.02 -21.47
CA THR A 456 11.35 -2.24 -22.25
C THR A 456 10.53 -3.15 -23.14
N VAL A 457 11.17 -4.07 -23.87
CA VAL A 457 10.47 -5.06 -24.71
C VAL A 457 9.57 -5.99 -23.87
N MET A 458 10.02 -6.43 -22.69
CA MET A 458 9.17 -7.23 -21.78
C MET A 458 7.96 -6.45 -21.29
N LEU A 459 8.13 -5.16 -21.02
CA LEU A 459 7.05 -4.28 -20.58
C LEU A 459 6.05 -4.04 -21.73
N GLU A 460 6.50 -3.74 -22.93
CA GLU A 460 5.65 -3.62 -24.13
C GLU A 460 4.79 -4.88 -24.35
N LYS A 461 5.42 -6.06 -24.30
CA LYS A 461 4.69 -7.34 -24.39
C LYS A 461 3.65 -7.52 -23.27
N THR A 462 3.95 -7.05 -22.06
CA THR A 462 3.02 -7.11 -20.93
C THR A 462 1.83 -6.16 -21.14
N ALA A 463 2.06 -4.98 -21.72
CA ALA A 463 0.99 -4.04 -22.06
C ALA A 463 0.06 -4.60 -23.15
N GLU A 464 0.62 -5.21 -24.20
CA GLU A 464 -0.16 -5.92 -25.24
C GLU A 464 -1.00 -7.06 -24.64
N MET A 465 -0.41 -7.82 -23.72
CA MET A 465 -1.12 -8.88 -23.00
C MET A 465 -2.27 -8.33 -22.16
N TYR A 466 -2.12 -7.20 -21.45
CA TYR A 466 -3.23 -6.58 -20.72
C TYR A 466 -4.38 -6.17 -21.63
N LEU A 467 -4.07 -5.65 -22.82
CA LEU A 467 -5.09 -5.32 -23.81
C LEU A 467 -5.85 -6.57 -24.24
N HIS A 468 -5.13 -7.64 -24.61
CA HIS A 468 -5.75 -8.89 -25.03
C HIS A 468 -6.58 -9.54 -23.91
N HIS A 469 -6.08 -9.52 -22.67
CA HIS A 469 -6.84 -9.98 -21.50
C HIS A 469 -8.14 -9.19 -21.34
N SER A 470 -8.08 -7.85 -21.42
CA SER A 470 -9.27 -7.00 -21.32
C SER A 470 -10.28 -7.28 -22.44
N GLU A 471 -9.83 -7.47 -23.68
CA GLU A 471 -10.70 -7.80 -24.81
C GLU A 471 -11.38 -9.16 -24.61
N ALA A 472 -10.65 -10.16 -24.14
CA ALA A 472 -11.20 -11.49 -23.85
C ALA A 472 -12.22 -11.46 -22.69
N GLU A 473 -11.94 -10.68 -21.63
CA GLU A 473 -12.83 -10.51 -20.49
C GLU A 473 -14.14 -9.81 -20.89
N LEU A 474 -14.04 -8.74 -21.68
CA LEU A 474 -15.20 -8.02 -22.23
C LEU A 474 -15.99 -8.91 -23.20
N GLY A 475 -15.31 -9.59 -24.12
CA GLY A 475 -15.97 -10.52 -25.05
C GLY A 475 -16.73 -11.63 -24.31
N ARG A 476 -16.17 -12.15 -23.22
CA ARG A 476 -16.84 -13.16 -22.38
C ARG A 476 -18.09 -12.60 -21.68
N LEU A 477 -18.04 -11.35 -21.24
CA LEU A 477 -19.19 -10.67 -20.65
C LEU A 477 -20.28 -10.39 -21.70
N GLU A 478 -19.90 -9.98 -22.90
CA GLU A 478 -20.78 -9.72 -24.04
C GLU A 478 -21.56 -10.96 -24.50
N GLU A 479 -21.04 -12.17 -24.26
CA GLU A 479 -21.79 -13.41 -24.51
C GLU A 479 -23.14 -13.47 -23.76
N PHE A 480 -23.30 -12.70 -22.67
CA PHE A 480 -24.58 -12.58 -21.98
C PHE A 480 -25.71 -12.08 -22.91
N MET A 481 -25.37 -11.29 -23.92
CA MET A 481 -26.33 -10.75 -24.90
C MET A 481 -26.99 -11.82 -25.78
N ASN A 482 -26.53 -13.07 -25.72
CA ASN A 482 -27.16 -14.20 -26.40
C ASN A 482 -28.37 -14.76 -25.62
N PHE A 483 -28.47 -14.51 -24.31
CA PHE A 483 -29.55 -15.06 -23.47
C PHE A 483 -30.91 -14.35 -23.60
N PRO A 484 -31.01 -13.00 -23.75
CA PRO A 484 -32.29 -12.30 -23.81
C PRO A 484 -33.25 -12.86 -24.85
N ALA A 485 -32.77 -13.24 -26.03
CA ALA A 485 -33.62 -13.83 -27.06
C ALA A 485 -34.19 -15.19 -26.64
N VAL A 486 -33.37 -16.06 -26.04
CA VAL A 486 -33.80 -17.37 -25.54
C VAL A 486 -34.78 -17.22 -24.37
N MET A 487 -34.48 -16.31 -23.45
CA MET A 487 -35.34 -16.02 -22.30
C MET A 487 -36.67 -15.42 -22.72
N ALA A 488 -36.66 -14.48 -23.67
CA ALA A 488 -37.86 -13.89 -24.24
C ALA A 488 -38.73 -14.98 -24.88
N ASN A 489 -38.18 -15.81 -25.75
CA ASN A 489 -38.93 -16.90 -26.38
C ASN A 489 -39.55 -17.87 -25.36
N THR A 490 -38.81 -18.19 -24.30
CA THR A 490 -39.33 -19.06 -23.23
C THR A 490 -40.46 -18.38 -22.45
N LEU A 491 -40.30 -17.11 -22.10
CA LEU A 491 -41.31 -16.34 -21.37
C LEU A 491 -42.57 -16.09 -22.21
N LEU A 492 -42.41 -15.82 -23.52
CA LEU A 492 -43.51 -15.71 -24.47
C LEU A 492 -44.32 -17.00 -24.54
N ALA A 493 -43.66 -18.17 -24.64
CA ALA A 493 -44.34 -19.46 -24.64
C ALA A 493 -45.09 -19.71 -23.32
N GLU A 494 -44.50 -19.33 -22.17
CA GLU A 494 -45.17 -19.41 -20.87
C GLU A 494 -46.38 -18.46 -20.78
N PHE A 495 -46.30 -17.27 -21.38
CA PHE A 495 -47.40 -16.31 -21.49
C PHE A 495 -48.52 -16.80 -22.40
N GLU A 496 -48.20 -17.45 -23.51
CA GLU A 496 -49.19 -18.10 -24.39
C GLU A 496 -49.96 -19.18 -23.63
N VAL A 497 -49.25 -20.10 -22.95
CA VAL A 497 -49.88 -21.13 -22.11
C VAL A 497 -50.75 -20.53 -21.00
N PHE A 498 -50.31 -19.41 -20.40
CA PHE A 498 -51.10 -18.69 -19.39
C PHE A 498 -52.39 -18.09 -19.98
N LEU A 499 -52.32 -17.47 -21.16
CA LEU A 499 -53.47 -16.88 -21.84
C LEU A 499 -54.44 -17.95 -22.36
N GLU A 500 -53.93 -19.11 -22.78
CA GLU A 500 -54.74 -20.28 -23.14
C GLU A 500 -55.48 -20.86 -21.93
N LYS A 501 -54.81 -20.94 -20.77
CA LYS A 501 -55.41 -21.39 -19.51
C LYS A 501 -56.50 -20.45 -18.99
N TYR A 502 -56.36 -19.15 -19.25
CA TYR A 502 -57.27 -18.10 -18.81
C TYR A 502 -57.86 -17.33 -19.99
N PRO A 503 -58.78 -17.94 -20.76
CA PRO A 503 -59.38 -17.27 -21.89
C PRO A 503 -60.24 -16.09 -21.41
N ARG A 504 -60.24 -15.02 -22.22
CA ARG A 504 -61.13 -13.88 -22.01
C ARG A 504 -62.57 -14.39 -22.03
N ALA A 505 -63.34 -14.08 -21.00
CA ALA A 505 -64.75 -14.43 -21.00
C ALA A 505 -65.42 -13.53 -22.05
N PRO A 506 -66.17 -14.08 -23.03
CA PRO A 506 -66.93 -13.24 -23.92
C PRO A 506 -67.86 -12.39 -23.06
N ILE A 507 -67.71 -11.06 -23.16
CA ILE A 507 -68.59 -10.15 -22.43
C ILE A 507 -69.98 -10.42 -22.98
N GLN A 508 -70.79 -11.16 -22.22
CA GLN A 508 -72.21 -11.29 -22.48
C GLN A 508 -72.83 -9.94 -22.15
N VAL A 509 -72.62 -8.96 -23.04
CA VAL A 509 -73.45 -7.77 -23.08
C VAL A 509 -74.82 -8.31 -23.41
N GLY A 510 -75.63 -8.55 -22.38
CA GLY A 510 -77.00 -9.03 -22.51
C GLY A 510 -77.84 -8.00 -23.26
N ALA A 511 -77.69 -7.94 -24.58
CA ALA A 511 -78.51 -7.13 -25.47
C ALA A 511 -79.99 -7.58 -25.47
N GLY A 512 -80.30 -8.69 -24.79
CA GLY A 512 -81.63 -9.28 -24.73
C GLY A 512 -82.53 -8.90 -23.54
N SER A 513 -82.05 -8.24 -22.48
CA SER A 513 -82.90 -8.03 -21.27
C SER A 513 -83.30 -6.58 -20.98
N LEU A 514 -82.58 -5.59 -21.49
CA LEU A 514 -82.94 -4.17 -21.26
C LEU A 514 -83.82 -3.57 -22.38
N THR A 515 -83.92 -4.22 -23.54
CA THR A 515 -84.69 -3.72 -24.68
C THR A 515 -86.16 -4.19 -24.67
N GLU A 516 -86.51 -5.29 -23.99
CA GLU A 516 -87.90 -5.74 -23.83
C GLU A 516 -88.70 -4.93 -22.80
N LEU A 517 -88.04 -4.20 -21.90
CA LEU A 517 -88.72 -3.31 -20.94
C LEU A 517 -89.04 -1.90 -21.51
N LEU A 518 -88.63 -1.59 -22.74
CA LEU A 518 -88.85 -0.29 -23.38
C LEU A 518 -89.74 -0.34 -24.64
N GLY A 519 -90.44 -1.46 -24.89
CA GLY A 519 -91.24 -1.68 -26.09
C GLY A 519 -92.73 -1.90 -25.86
N SER A 520 -93.48 -0.86 -25.49
CA SER A 520 -94.87 -0.67 -25.99
C SER A 520 -95.34 0.79 -25.80
N PRO A 521 -95.43 1.59 -26.87
CA PRO A 521 -95.92 2.96 -26.81
C PRO A 521 -97.45 2.98 -26.84
N GLY A 522 -98.08 2.99 -25.67
CA GLY A 522 -99.49 3.36 -25.58
C GLY A 522 -100.23 2.74 -24.41
N THR A 523 -100.23 3.40 -23.24
CA THR A 523 -101.33 3.45 -22.24
C THR A 523 -100.90 4.29 -21.03
N PRO A 524 -101.85 4.82 -20.22
CA PRO A 524 -101.77 6.19 -19.73
C PRO A 524 -100.93 6.36 -18.47
N ARG A 525 -100.26 7.52 -18.46
CA ARG A 525 -99.80 8.33 -17.33
C ARG A 525 -100.54 8.01 -16.03
N ARG A 526 -99.97 7.14 -15.19
CA ARG A 526 -100.34 6.97 -13.78
C ARG A 526 -99.44 7.83 -12.91
N SER A 527 -100.09 8.64 -12.07
CA SER A 527 -99.51 9.56 -11.11
C SER A 527 -98.55 8.87 -10.13
N PRO A 528 -97.52 9.58 -9.64
CA PRO A 528 -96.60 9.09 -8.62
C PRO A 528 -97.25 9.27 -7.25
N SER A 529 -97.91 8.24 -6.74
CA SER A 529 -98.34 8.22 -5.35
C SER A 529 -98.30 6.81 -4.76
N ASN A 530 -97.58 6.71 -3.65
CA ASN A 530 -97.70 5.67 -2.62
C ASN A 530 -97.14 4.27 -2.91
N LEU A 531 -95.84 4.21 -3.24
CA LEU A 531 -94.99 3.02 -3.00
C LEU A 531 -93.75 3.41 -2.17
N SER A 532 -93.98 4.15 -1.09
CA SER A 532 -93.08 4.10 0.07
C SER A 532 -93.62 3.02 1.01
N SER A 533 -92.74 2.19 1.56
CA SER A 533 -93.03 1.22 2.63
C SER A 533 -93.31 -0.24 2.24
N VAL A 534 -92.57 -0.80 1.29
CA VAL A 534 -92.03 -2.16 1.47
C VAL A 534 -90.54 -2.12 1.12
N LYS A 535 -89.73 -1.72 2.09
CA LYS A 535 -88.28 -1.92 2.06
C LYS A 535 -88.03 -3.42 2.19
N LEU A 536 -87.93 -4.12 1.07
CA LEU A 536 -87.26 -5.41 1.04
C LEU A 536 -85.78 -5.14 0.69
N PRO A 537 -84.84 -5.20 1.65
CA PRO A 537 -83.42 -4.93 1.42
C PRO A 537 -82.72 -5.97 0.53
N LEU A 538 -83.36 -7.13 0.29
CA LEU A 538 -82.76 -8.29 -0.38
C LEU A 538 -82.51 -8.10 -1.89
N PRO A 539 -83.46 -7.63 -2.72
CA PRO A 539 -83.23 -7.49 -4.16
C PRO A 539 -82.13 -6.48 -4.52
N ARG A 540 -81.94 -5.44 -3.70
CA ARG A 540 -80.86 -4.46 -3.88
C ARG A 540 -79.49 -5.04 -3.59
N ALA A 541 -79.39 -5.93 -2.60
CA ALA A 541 -78.13 -6.61 -2.27
C ALA A 541 -77.72 -7.60 -3.37
N ILE A 542 -78.69 -8.37 -3.90
CA ILE A 542 -78.49 -9.30 -5.01
C ILE A 542 -78.02 -8.56 -6.28
N PHE A 543 -78.71 -7.48 -6.65
CA PHE A 543 -78.32 -6.67 -7.80
C PHE A 543 -76.91 -6.07 -7.66
N GLN A 544 -76.51 -5.77 -6.43
CA GLN A 544 -75.20 -5.19 -6.14
C GLN A 544 -74.08 -6.22 -6.21
N THR A 545 -74.32 -7.46 -5.78
CA THR A 545 -73.35 -8.56 -5.92
C THR A 545 -73.18 -8.95 -7.38
N GLU A 546 -74.25 -8.97 -8.16
CA GLU A 546 -74.21 -9.14 -9.62
C GLU A 546 -73.40 -8.02 -10.30
N LEU A 547 -73.62 -6.76 -9.91
CA LEU A 547 -72.86 -5.62 -10.45
C LEU A 547 -71.36 -5.72 -10.13
N GLN A 548 -71.02 -6.20 -8.93
CA GLN A 548 -69.63 -6.38 -8.50
C GLN A 548 -68.96 -7.55 -9.22
N GLU A 549 -69.71 -8.61 -9.49
CA GLU A 549 -69.25 -9.75 -10.29
C GLU A 549 -68.94 -9.30 -11.72
N VAL A 550 -69.85 -8.54 -12.35
CA VAL A 550 -69.62 -7.94 -13.67
C VAL A 550 -68.40 -7.01 -13.65
N ALA A 551 -68.21 -6.23 -12.60
CA ALA A 551 -67.03 -5.37 -12.46
C ALA A 551 -65.73 -6.18 -12.34
N LEU A 552 -65.73 -7.30 -11.59
CA LEU A 552 -64.57 -8.21 -11.49
C LEU A 552 -64.29 -8.91 -12.82
N GLN A 553 -65.31 -9.36 -13.52
CA GLN A 553 -65.15 -9.96 -14.86
C GLN A 553 -64.59 -8.96 -15.88
N ASN A 554 -65.09 -7.73 -15.87
CA ASN A 554 -64.56 -6.65 -16.71
C ASN A 554 -63.11 -6.34 -16.36
N TRP A 555 -62.78 -6.28 -15.07
CA TRP A 555 -61.42 -6.08 -14.62
C TRP A 555 -60.49 -7.22 -15.05
N ARG A 556 -60.91 -8.47 -14.85
CA ARG A 556 -60.21 -9.69 -15.30
C ARG A 556 -59.92 -9.63 -16.80
N ASN A 557 -60.95 -9.35 -17.60
CA ASN A 557 -60.81 -9.25 -19.06
C ASN A 557 -59.89 -8.09 -19.46
N GLY A 558 -60.01 -6.94 -18.81
CA GLY A 558 -59.13 -5.79 -19.04
C GLY A 558 -57.67 -6.07 -18.65
N PHE A 559 -57.44 -6.80 -17.55
CA PHE A 559 -56.10 -7.27 -17.17
C PHE A 559 -55.53 -8.22 -18.23
N LEU A 560 -56.27 -9.25 -18.64
CA LEU A 560 -55.83 -10.21 -19.66
C LEU A 560 -55.61 -9.53 -21.03
N GLU A 561 -56.39 -8.49 -21.34
CA GLU A 561 -56.22 -7.68 -22.53
C GLU A 561 -54.95 -6.85 -22.49
N SER A 562 -54.75 -6.10 -21.41
CA SER A 562 -53.53 -5.33 -21.19
C SER A 562 -52.31 -6.23 -21.15
N PHE A 563 -52.40 -7.38 -20.47
CA PHE A 563 -51.33 -8.37 -20.42
C PHE A 563 -50.96 -8.83 -21.82
N ALA A 564 -51.92 -9.35 -22.60
CA ALA A 564 -51.69 -9.80 -23.97
C ALA A 564 -51.15 -8.70 -24.90
N ALA A 565 -51.61 -7.45 -24.74
CA ALA A 565 -51.12 -6.32 -25.52
C ALA A 565 -49.65 -5.98 -25.21
N ASN A 566 -49.19 -6.21 -23.98
CA ASN A 566 -47.81 -5.93 -23.56
C ASN A 566 -46.85 -7.10 -23.78
N VAL A 567 -47.33 -8.32 -24.00
CA VAL A 567 -46.51 -9.51 -24.25
C VAL A 567 -45.51 -9.28 -25.40
N SER A 568 -45.90 -8.56 -26.45
CA SER A 568 -45.01 -8.27 -27.60
C SER A 568 -43.83 -7.34 -27.29
N LEU A 569 -43.86 -6.60 -26.17
CA LEU A 569 -42.79 -5.68 -25.77
C LEU A 569 -41.66 -6.37 -25.00
N VAL A 570 -41.93 -7.58 -24.49
CA VAL A 570 -41.02 -8.33 -23.62
C VAL A 570 -39.63 -8.56 -24.25
N PRO A 571 -39.49 -8.96 -25.53
CA PRO A 571 -38.16 -9.19 -26.11
C PRO A 571 -37.27 -7.94 -26.12
N GLU A 572 -37.85 -6.77 -26.45
CA GLU A 572 -37.11 -5.51 -26.51
C GLU A 572 -36.71 -5.04 -25.11
N GLU A 573 -37.62 -5.17 -24.12
CA GLU A 573 -37.32 -4.79 -22.74
C GLU A 573 -36.22 -5.67 -22.14
N LEU A 574 -36.28 -7.00 -22.33
CA LEU A 574 -35.24 -7.90 -21.82
C LEU A 574 -33.88 -7.65 -22.47
N LYS A 575 -33.86 -7.33 -23.76
CA LYS A 575 -32.65 -6.95 -24.48
C LYS A 575 -32.09 -5.62 -23.96
N HIS A 576 -32.93 -4.66 -23.64
CA HIS A 576 -32.54 -3.38 -23.06
C HIS A 576 -31.93 -3.57 -21.66
N GLN A 577 -32.60 -4.30 -20.77
CA GLN A 577 -32.11 -4.60 -19.43
C GLN A 577 -30.77 -5.35 -19.45
N ALA A 578 -30.62 -6.31 -20.36
CA ALA A 578 -29.36 -7.03 -20.53
C ALA A 578 -28.23 -6.12 -21.01
N ARG A 579 -28.50 -5.17 -21.92
CA ARG A 579 -27.51 -4.19 -22.37
C ARG A 579 -27.05 -3.30 -21.21
N LEU A 580 -27.97 -2.75 -20.43
CA LEU A 580 -27.63 -1.92 -19.27
C LEU A 580 -26.75 -2.67 -18.27
N TRP A 581 -27.08 -3.94 -18.00
CA TRP A 581 -26.29 -4.78 -17.11
C TRP A 581 -24.88 -5.06 -17.68
N VAL A 582 -24.75 -5.36 -18.98
CA VAL A 582 -23.44 -5.57 -19.63
C VAL A 582 -22.63 -4.28 -19.63
N GLU A 583 -23.22 -3.12 -19.92
CA GLU A 583 -22.55 -1.81 -19.90
C GLU A 583 -22.01 -1.48 -18.51
N GLU A 584 -22.82 -1.66 -17.46
CA GLU A 584 -22.40 -1.47 -16.06
C GLU A 584 -21.19 -2.35 -15.71
N ARG A 585 -21.24 -3.63 -16.07
CA ARG A 585 -20.17 -4.59 -15.75
C ARG A 585 -18.91 -4.37 -16.60
N SER A 586 -19.09 -3.94 -17.85
CA SER A 586 -17.98 -3.58 -18.75
C SER A 586 -17.20 -2.38 -18.24
N ALA A 587 -17.88 -1.39 -17.63
CA ALA A 587 -17.22 -0.22 -17.03
C ALA A 587 -16.21 -0.62 -15.94
N ALA A 588 -16.52 -1.62 -15.11
CA ALA A 588 -15.60 -2.13 -14.10
C ALA A 588 -14.36 -2.80 -14.72
N LEU A 589 -14.53 -3.60 -15.79
CA LEU A 589 -13.42 -4.24 -16.50
C LEU A 589 -12.55 -3.20 -17.22
N HIS A 590 -13.14 -2.18 -17.85
CA HIS A 590 -12.41 -1.06 -18.42
C HIS A 590 -11.60 -0.27 -17.38
N MET A 591 -12.16 -0.07 -16.19
CA MET A 591 -11.44 0.58 -15.09
C MET A 591 -10.24 -0.28 -14.64
N ARG A 592 -10.42 -1.60 -14.49
CA ARG A 592 -9.33 -2.53 -14.18
C ARG A 592 -8.21 -2.46 -15.21
N TYR A 593 -8.54 -2.52 -16.51
CA TYR A 593 -7.55 -2.37 -17.58
C TYR A 593 -6.82 -1.02 -17.51
N SER A 594 -7.57 0.07 -17.32
CA SER A 594 -7.00 1.42 -17.19
C SER A 594 -6.01 1.53 -16.02
N LEU A 595 -6.35 0.96 -14.86
CA LEU A 595 -5.46 0.90 -13.69
C LEU A 595 -4.20 0.06 -13.99
N LYS A 596 -4.33 -1.08 -14.68
CA LYS A 596 -3.19 -1.91 -15.10
C LYS A 596 -2.24 -1.12 -16.01
N ILE A 597 -2.75 -0.39 -17.00
CA ILE A 597 -1.94 0.44 -17.90
C ILE A 597 -1.25 1.59 -17.15
N VAL A 598 -1.94 2.28 -16.23
CA VAL A 598 -1.33 3.35 -15.42
C VAL A 598 -0.21 2.79 -14.53
N SER A 599 -0.46 1.67 -13.84
CA SER A 599 0.55 0.98 -13.04
C SER A 599 1.78 0.57 -13.87
N HIS A 600 1.52 0.09 -15.10
CA HIS A 600 2.55 -0.28 -16.06
C HIS A 600 3.41 0.91 -16.50
N ALA A 601 2.80 2.05 -16.81
CA ALA A 601 3.52 3.28 -17.15
C ALA A 601 4.43 3.75 -16.00
N ILE A 602 3.93 3.72 -14.76
CA ILE A 602 4.73 4.04 -13.57
C ILE A 602 5.92 3.07 -13.43
N ARG A 603 5.72 1.79 -13.73
CA ARG A 603 6.79 0.78 -13.69
C ARG A 603 7.90 1.11 -14.70
N LEU A 604 7.55 1.48 -15.92
CA LEU A 604 8.53 1.91 -16.93
C LEU A 604 9.35 3.12 -16.47
N GLU A 605 8.71 4.13 -15.87
CA GLU A 605 9.42 5.29 -15.32
C GLU A 605 10.39 4.92 -14.19
N ARG A 606 10.02 3.97 -13.32
CA ARG A 606 10.93 3.44 -12.28
C ARG A 606 12.13 2.73 -12.88
N VAL A 607 11.95 1.99 -13.98
CA VAL A 607 13.05 1.32 -14.69
C VAL A 607 13.99 2.36 -15.32
N LYS A 608 13.45 3.42 -15.92
CA LYS A 608 14.25 4.56 -16.44
C LYS A 608 15.08 5.20 -15.33
N ALA A 609 14.46 5.51 -14.19
CA ALA A 609 15.15 6.10 -13.05
C ALA A 609 16.26 5.17 -12.51
N ALA A 610 16.02 3.86 -12.43
CA ALA A 610 17.03 2.89 -12.02
C ALA A 610 18.22 2.84 -13.01
N ARG A 611 17.95 2.90 -14.31
CA ARG A 611 18.99 3.02 -15.36
C ARG A 611 19.82 4.28 -15.18
N GLU A 612 19.19 5.42 -15.03
CA GLU A 612 19.88 6.72 -14.90
C GLU A 612 20.76 6.75 -13.65
N LEU A 613 20.24 6.24 -12.52
CA LEU A 613 20.99 6.12 -11.28
C LEU A 613 22.22 5.24 -11.45
N ARG A 614 22.07 4.05 -12.05
CA ARG A 614 23.19 3.14 -12.24
C ARG A 614 24.24 3.69 -13.20
N ILE A 615 23.84 4.39 -14.27
CA ILE A 615 24.79 5.06 -15.17
C ILE A 615 25.56 6.17 -14.43
N ALA A 616 24.89 6.96 -13.60
CA ALA A 616 25.54 8.01 -12.82
C ALA A 616 26.56 7.44 -11.82
N GLU A 617 26.21 6.34 -11.16
CA GLU A 617 27.09 5.60 -10.24
C GLU A 617 28.34 5.06 -10.96
N LEU A 618 28.17 4.38 -12.09
CA LEU A 618 29.29 3.87 -12.90
C LEU A 618 30.26 4.99 -13.33
N ARG A 619 29.71 6.13 -13.78
CA ARG A 619 30.51 7.31 -14.13
C ARG A 619 31.26 7.89 -12.94
N TYR A 620 30.62 7.91 -11.77
CA TYR A 620 31.26 8.36 -10.54
C TYR A 620 32.43 7.45 -10.14
N HIS A 621 32.26 6.13 -10.25
CA HIS A 621 33.33 5.16 -9.98
C HIS A 621 34.50 5.32 -10.95
N ASP A 622 34.26 5.42 -12.26
CA ASP A 622 35.31 5.65 -13.27
C ASP A 622 36.04 6.99 -13.02
N MET A 623 35.31 8.09 -12.79
CA MET A 623 35.91 9.41 -12.48
C MET A 623 36.78 9.37 -11.22
N ARG A 624 36.31 8.69 -10.17
CA ARG A 624 37.05 8.56 -8.91
C ARG A 624 38.33 7.74 -9.11
N LEU A 625 38.27 6.66 -9.88
CA LEU A 625 39.42 5.83 -10.23
C LEU A 625 40.44 6.63 -11.05
N GLU A 626 39.99 7.32 -12.10
CA GLU A 626 40.85 8.13 -12.97
C GLU A 626 41.56 9.26 -12.20
N SER A 627 40.82 9.97 -11.34
CA SER A 627 41.39 11.02 -10.48
C SER A 627 42.49 10.48 -9.56
N HIS A 628 42.24 9.34 -8.91
CA HIS A 628 43.22 8.71 -8.02
C HIS A 628 44.46 8.20 -8.78
N LEU A 629 44.27 7.54 -9.93
CA LEU A 629 45.37 7.08 -10.76
C LEU A 629 46.17 8.26 -11.34
N SER A 630 45.51 9.34 -11.75
CA SER A 630 46.19 10.56 -12.22
C SER A 630 47.11 11.12 -11.14
N ALA A 631 46.65 11.20 -9.88
CA ALA A 631 47.48 11.67 -8.77
C ALA A 631 48.69 10.75 -8.51
N ILE A 632 48.51 9.43 -8.63
CA ILE A 632 49.62 8.47 -8.54
C ILE A 632 50.62 8.69 -9.68
N TYR A 633 50.17 8.78 -10.93
CA TYR A 633 51.06 8.95 -12.07
C TYR A 633 51.77 10.31 -12.06
N GLU A 634 51.10 11.38 -11.63
CA GLU A 634 51.71 12.69 -11.42
C GLU A 634 52.84 12.62 -10.39
N LEU A 635 52.66 11.87 -9.30
CA LEU A 635 53.72 11.63 -8.32
C LEU A 635 54.87 10.82 -8.92
N VAL A 636 54.56 9.75 -9.66
CA VAL A 636 55.54 8.88 -10.35
C VAL A 636 56.40 9.66 -11.33
N ASP A 637 55.82 10.62 -12.04
CA ASP A 637 56.55 11.47 -12.99
C ASP A 637 57.35 12.57 -12.30
N ARG A 638 56.82 13.14 -11.21
CA ARG A 638 57.44 14.27 -10.50
C ARG A 638 58.68 13.88 -9.69
N LEU A 639 58.65 12.76 -8.96
CA LEU A 639 59.72 12.39 -8.02
C LEU A 639 61.10 12.22 -8.68
N PRO A 640 61.24 11.54 -9.85
CA PRO A 640 62.51 11.47 -10.56
C PRO A 640 63.05 12.85 -10.96
N VAL A 641 62.18 13.77 -11.34
CA VAL A 641 62.56 15.14 -11.72
C VAL A 641 63.09 15.90 -10.50
N GLU A 642 62.37 15.83 -9.37
CA GLU A 642 62.82 16.43 -8.10
C GLU A 642 64.19 15.86 -7.67
N ALA A 643 64.40 14.54 -7.79
CA ALA A 643 65.67 13.91 -7.45
C ALA A 643 66.84 14.36 -8.36
N SER A 644 66.57 14.60 -9.65
CA SER A 644 67.59 15.15 -10.56
C SER A 644 68.02 16.57 -10.17
N GLN A 645 67.15 17.29 -9.47
CA GLN A 645 67.32 18.67 -9.01
C GLN A 645 67.68 18.78 -7.51
N PHE A 646 67.93 17.64 -6.85
CA PHE A 646 68.08 17.51 -5.39
C PHE A 646 68.95 18.58 -4.71
N ALA A 647 70.05 19.01 -5.32
CA ALA A 647 70.89 20.10 -4.81
C ALA A 647 71.78 20.73 -5.89
N ALA A 648 72.17 21.98 -5.69
CA ALA A 648 73.36 22.59 -6.27
C ALA A 648 74.57 22.41 -5.33
N ILE A 649 75.79 22.54 -5.85
CA ILE A 649 77.02 22.37 -5.05
C ILE A 649 77.13 23.38 -3.89
N ASP A 650 76.52 24.55 -4.06
CA ASP A 650 76.49 25.65 -3.07
C ASP A 650 75.21 25.66 -2.21
N ALA A 651 74.45 24.56 -2.21
CA ALA A 651 73.20 24.51 -1.47
C ALA A 651 73.46 24.68 0.04
N PRO A 652 72.62 25.44 0.77
CA PRO A 652 72.85 25.75 2.19
C PRO A 652 72.79 24.54 3.13
N MET A 653 72.20 23.43 2.68
CA MET A 653 72.17 22.16 3.39
C MET A 653 73.45 21.32 3.22
N LEU A 654 74.36 21.73 2.34
CA LEU A 654 75.64 21.08 2.09
C LEU A 654 76.77 21.84 2.77
N TYR A 655 77.89 21.16 3.00
CA TYR A 655 79.12 21.80 3.47
C TYR A 655 79.54 22.91 2.48
N PRO A 656 79.87 24.13 2.96
CA PRO A 656 80.16 25.28 2.10
C PRO A 656 81.55 25.15 1.45
N LEU A 657 81.69 24.17 0.55
CA LEU A 657 82.94 23.75 -0.04
C LEU A 657 83.53 24.88 -0.90
N CYS A 658 82.72 25.52 -1.74
CA CYS A 658 83.17 26.61 -2.62
C CYS A 658 83.78 27.77 -1.83
N ASP A 659 83.15 28.21 -0.73
CA ASP A 659 83.68 29.27 0.13
C ASP A 659 85.01 28.89 0.78
N TRP A 660 85.16 27.62 1.20
CA TRP A 660 86.41 27.13 1.77
C TRP A 660 87.51 27.00 0.73
N ILE A 661 87.17 26.54 -0.47
CA ILE A 661 88.10 26.39 -1.59
C ILE A 661 88.59 27.76 -2.06
N GLU A 662 87.73 28.76 -2.19
CA GLU A 662 88.16 30.10 -2.55
C GLU A 662 89.03 30.74 -1.45
N ARG A 663 88.67 30.58 -0.16
CA ARG A 663 89.54 31.03 0.94
C ARG A 663 90.90 30.34 0.94
N MET A 664 90.94 29.02 0.68
CA MET A 664 92.20 28.29 0.57
C MET A 664 93.01 28.73 -0.63
N ARG A 665 92.37 28.97 -1.78
CA ARG A 665 93.03 29.49 -2.98
C ARG A 665 93.72 30.82 -2.70
N VAL A 666 93.03 31.76 -2.05
CA VAL A 666 93.61 33.06 -1.64
C VAL A 666 94.81 32.85 -0.70
N ASN A 667 94.66 32.01 0.33
CA ASN A 667 95.74 31.74 1.29
C ASN A 667 96.95 31.07 0.64
N ILE A 668 96.74 30.09 -0.25
CA ILE A 668 97.81 29.40 -0.99
C ILE A 668 98.53 30.41 -1.89
N GLN A 669 97.79 31.25 -2.60
CA GLN A 669 98.36 32.28 -3.46
C GLN A 669 99.21 33.27 -2.67
N GLU A 670 98.73 33.71 -1.50
CA GLU A 670 99.45 34.63 -0.61
C GLU A 670 100.78 34.03 -0.11
N VAL A 671 100.79 32.74 0.25
CA VAL A 671 102.02 32.03 0.65
C VAL A 671 102.99 31.87 -0.53
N ILE A 672 102.48 31.82 -1.77
CA ILE A 672 103.32 31.78 -2.97
C ILE A 672 103.96 33.13 -3.25
N THR A 673 103.20 34.23 -3.14
CA THR A 673 103.61 35.58 -3.57
C THR A 673 104.35 36.40 -2.52
N LYS A 674 104.20 36.13 -1.22
CA LYS A 674 104.90 36.90 -0.17
C LYS A 674 106.36 36.44 0.00
N ASP A 675 107.31 37.36 -0.25
CA ASP A 675 108.70 37.32 0.21
C ASP A 675 108.92 38.33 1.36
N PRO A 676 109.79 38.04 2.36
CA PRO A 676 110.68 36.89 2.50
C PRO A 676 110.16 35.95 3.60
N VAL A 677 109.47 34.88 3.23
CA VAL A 677 109.17 33.77 4.15
C VAL A 677 110.22 32.68 3.93
N GLU A 678 110.87 32.26 5.00
CA GLU A 678 111.86 31.19 4.98
C GLU A 678 111.33 29.95 4.23
N PRO A 679 112.09 29.39 3.27
CA PRO A 679 111.59 28.36 2.34
C PRO A 679 111.07 27.10 3.05
N GLU A 680 111.60 26.80 4.24
CA GLU A 680 111.09 25.71 5.08
C GLU A 680 109.69 25.99 5.64
N VAL A 681 109.41 27.23 6.06
CA VAL A 681 108.10 27.66 6.56
C VAL A 681 107.06 27.62 5.44
N LYS A 682 107.45 28.03 4.22
CA LYS A 682 106.60 27.92 3.02
C LYS A 682 106.24 26.47 2.72
N LYS A 683 107.23 25.57 2.76
CA LYS A 683 107.03 24.12 2.57
C LYS A 683 106.16 23.50 3.66
N MET A 684 106.33 23.90 4.92
CA MET A 684 105.48 23.43 6.03
C MET A 684 104.04 23.90 5.88
N LYS A 685 103.81 25.18 5.54
CA LYS A 685 102.47 25.71 5.27
C LYS A 685 101.80 24.97 4.10
N MET A 686 102.52 24.74 3.00
CA MET A 686 102.01 23.95 1.86
C MET A 686 101.66 22.51 2.26
N LYS A 687 102.54 21.83 3.00
CA LYS A 687 102.26 20.49 3.54
C LYS A 687 101.00 20.46 4.42
N SER A 688 100.64 21.56 5.08
CA SER A 688 99.44 21.63 5.90
C SER A 688 98.13 21.78 5.10
N TYR A 689 98.19 22.28 3.85
CA TYR A 689 96.99 22.48 3.02
C TYR A 689 96.49 21.18 2.37
N ALA A 690 97.37 20.25 1.99
CA ALA A 690 96.98 18.96 1.43
C ALA A 690 95.99 18.17 2.33
N PRO A 691 96.29 17.91 3.62
CA PRO A 691 95.35 17.21 4.50
C PRO A 691 94.09 18.03 4.79
N ARG A 692 94.15 19.37 4.73
CA ARG A 692 92.97 20.23 4.85
C ARG A 692 92.03 20.08 3.65
N LEU A 693 92.55 20.07 2.43
CA LEU A 693 91.76 19.88 1.21
C LEU A 693 91.05 18.52 1.22
N VAL A 694 91.75 17.46 1.62
CA VAL A 694 91.15 16.12 1.82
C VAL A 694 90.05 16.18 2.87
N LYS A 695 90.31 16.79 4.04
CA LYS A 695 89.30 16.95 5.09
C LYS A 695 88.07 17.74 4.62
N HIS A 696 88.24 18.81 3.86
CA HIS A 696 87.11 19.59 3.33
C HIS A 696 86.28 18.79 2.30
N ARG A 697 86.92 17.93 1.49
CA ARG A 697 86.21 16.97 0.62
C ARG A 697 85.39 15.99 1.43
N GLU A 698 86.00 15.39 2.46
CA GLU A 698 85.35 14.41 3.34
C GLU A 698 84.13 15.02 4.04
N LEU A 699 84.27 16.23 4.60
CA LEU A 699 83.16 16.96 5.23
C LEU A 699 82.03 17.27 4.22
N PHE A 700 82.38 17.59 2.97
CA PHE A 700 81.38 17.75 1.92
C PHE A 700 80.67 16.43 1.58
N GLU A 701 81.41 15.35 1.38
CA GLU A 701 80.84 14.03 1.12
C GLU A 701 79.94 13.54 2.26
N GLU A 702 80.34 13.74 3.52
CA GLU A 702 79.53 13.47 4.70
C GLU A 702 78.23 14.28 4.71
N SER A 703 78.32 15.60 4.48
CA SER A 703 77.13 16.47 4.42
C SER A 703 76.18 16.08 3.28
N LEU A 704 76.73 15.69 2.12
CA LEU A 704 75.97 15.25 0.96
C LEU A 704 75.27 13.92 1.24
N ASN A 705 75.96 12.96 1.86
CA ASN A 705 75.35 11.68 2.25
C ASN A 705 74.22 11.87 3.27
N LEU A 706 74.38 12.79 4.23
CA LEU A 706 73.34 13.16 5.19
C LEU A 706 72.11 13.76 4.47
N ALA A 707 72.31 14.77 3.61
CA ALA A 707 71.23 15.39 2.86
C ALA A 707 70.51 14.38 1.94
N ILE A 708 71.25 13.46 1.30
CA ILE A 708 70.67 12.38 0.48
C ILE A 708 69.84 11.43 1.34
N SER A 709 70.28 11.11 2.56
CA SER A 709 69.53 10.24 3.46
C SER A 709 68.20 10.89 3.90
N GLU A 710 68.20 12.19 4.16
CA GLU A 710 66.99 12.99 4.43
C GLU A 710 66.03 12.96 3.23
N PHE A 711 66.55 13.16 2.01
CA PHE A 711 65.71 13.12 0.81
C PHE A 711 65.14 11.73 0.53
N LYS A 712 65.92 10.67 0.74
CA LYS A 712 65.43 9.28 0.64
C LYS A 712 64.28 9.04 1.61
N ARG A 713 64.41 9.49 2.87
CA ARG A 713 63.35 9.38 3.88
C ARG A 713 62.08 10.13 3.46
N MET A 714 62.22 11.34 2.91
CA MET A 714 61.09 12.13 2.37
C MET A 714 60.40 11.41 1.20
N LEU A 715 61.19 10.85 0.28
CA LEU A 715 60.69 10.09 -0.86
C LEU A 715 59.92 8.83 -0.42
N GLU A 716 60.52 8.04 0.47
CA GLU A 716 59.90 6.85 1.04
C GLU A 716 58.58 7.19 1.72
N HIS A 717 58.54 8.29 2.48
CA HIS A 717 57.31 8.77 3.12
C HIS A 717 56.21 9.09 2.10
N ARG A 718 56.48 9.91 1.07
CA ARG A 718 55.47 10.29 0.06
C ARG A 718 54.94 9.08 -0.71
N ILE A 719 55.81 8.13 -1.05
CA ILE A 719 55.39 6.91 -1.74
C ILE A 719 54.58 6.02 -0.80
N GLN A 720 54.95 5.95 0.48
CA GLN A 720 54.18 5.21 1.48
C GLN A 720 52.78 5.80 1.69
N GLU A 721 52.63 7.12 1.72
CA GLU A 721 51.31 7.77 1.74
C GLU A 721 50.46 7.40 0.52
N ALA A 722 51.06 7.41 -0.68
CA ALA A 722 50.38 6.99 -1.90
C ALA A 722 49.95 5.51 -1.85
N ARG A 723 50.81 4.62 -1.32
CA ARG A 723 50.47 3.19 -1.11
C ARG A 723 49.31 3.02 -0.14
N ILE A 724 49.34 3.70 1.00
CA ILE A 724 48.26 3.64 2.00
C ILE A 724 46.94 4.12 1.38
N SER A 725 46.98 5.23 0.64
CA SER A 725 45.80 5.74 -0.09
C SER A 725 45.27 4.71 -1.09
N ASN A 726 46.14 4.05 -1.84
CA ASN A 726 45.76 3.02 -2.82
C ASN A 726 45.12 1.79 -2.15
N VAL A 727 45.71 1.27 -1.07
CA VAL A 727 45.16 0.15 -0.30
C VAL A 727 43.80 0.53 0.31
N ARG A 728 43.66 1.78 0.80
CA ARG A 728 42.41 2.29 1.34
C ARG A 728 41.33 2.41 0.26
N PHE A 729 41.69 2.76 -0.97
CA PHE A 729 40.75 2.72 -2.10
C PHE A 729 40.28 1.29 -2.32
N ILE A 730 41.20 0.33 -2.47
CA ILE A 730 40.85 -1.09 -2.72
C ILE A 730 39.91 -1.63 -1.65
N SER A 731 40.15 -1.35 -0.37
CA SER A 731 39.31 -1.84 0.74
C SER A 731 37.92 -1.20 0.82
N GLN A 732 37.71 -0.06 0.15
CA GLN A 732 36.40 0.58 0.06
C GLN A 732 35.54 0.04 -1.09
N ILE A 733 36.13 -0.73 -2.02
CA ILE A 733 35.39 -1.40 -3.08
C ILE A 733 34.64 -2.58 -2.46
N LYS A 734 33.32 -2.44 -2.33
CA LYS A 734 32.43 -3.49 -1.82
C LYS A 734 31.47 -3.95 -2.89
N LEU A 735 31.27 -5.26 -2.97
CA LEU A 735 30.36 -5.87 -3.95
C LEU A 735 28.90 -5.69 -3.55
N PHE A 736 27.97 -5.73 -4.51
CA PHE A 736 26.53 -5.75 -4.22
C PHE A 736 26.13 -6.88 -3.25
N SER A 737 26.74 -8.07 -3.37
CA SER A 737 26.51 -9.20 -2.45
C SER A 737 26.93 -8.91 -1.00
N GLU A 738 27.73 -7.86 -0.78
CA GLU A 738 28.21 -7.40 0.52
C GLU A 738 27.48 -6.13 0.99
N GLY A 739 26.43 -5.70 0.27
CA GLY A 739 25.74 -4.43 0.48
C GLY A 739 26.52 -3.21 -0.03
N GLY A 740 27.47 -3.43 -0.93
CA GLY A 740 28.22 -2.39 -1.62
C GLY A 740 27.57 -1.91 -2.92
N GLN A 741 28.37 -1.23 -3.73
CA GLN A 741 27.94 -0.47 -4.92
C GLN A 741 28.62 -0.95 -6.23
N TYR A 742 29.53 -1.92 -6.11
CA TYR A 742 30.28 -2.42 -7.26
C TYR A 742 29.72 -3.74 -7.76
N ALA A 743 29.60 -3.84 -9.09
CA ALA A 743 29.43 -5.13 -9.75
C ALA A 743 30.75 -5.91 -9.68
N ALA A 744 30.70 -7.25 -9.71
CA ALA A 744 31.91 -8.08 -9.62
C ALA A 744 32.94 -7.78 -10.73
N GLN A 745 32.48 -7.62 -11.97
CA GLN A 745 33.34 -7.29 -13.11
C GLN A 745 33.92 -5.87 -13.00
N GLU A 746 33.12 -4.93 -12.52
CA GLU A 746 33.52 -3.54 -12.28
C GLU A 746 34.59 -3.45 -11.17
N ALA A 747 34.36 -4.09 -10.02
CA ALA A 747 35.33 -4.19 -8.94
C ALA A 747 36.66 -4.79 -9.45
N THR A 748 36.58 -5.85 -10.25
CA THR A 748 37.77 -6.49 -10.82
C THR A 748 38.55 -5.55 -11.75
N LYS A 749 37.85 -4.80 -12.63
CA LYS A 749 38.44 -3.76 -13.49
C LYS A 749 39.17 -2.72 -12.64
N THR A 750 38.50 -2.17 -11.64
CA THR A 750 39.03 -1.13 -10.73
C THR A 750 40.22 -1.63 -9.93
N SER A 751 40.13 -2.80 -9.28
CA SER A 751 41.23 -3.40 -8.54
C SER A 751 42.44 -3.70 -9.40
N THR A 752 42.24 -4.17 -10.65
CA THR A 752 43.34 -4.40 -11.60
C THR A 752 44.04 -3.10 -11.97
N ALA A 753 43.31 -2.01 -12.19
CA ALA A 753 43.87 -0.71 -12.49
C ALA A 753 44.65 -0.12 -11.29
N LEU A 754 44.11 -0.24 -10.08
CA LEU A 754 44.79 0.15 -8.84
C LEU A 754 46.05 -0.70 -8.58
N GLY A 755 46.04 -1.98 -8.96
CA GLY A 755 47.22 -2.85 -8.94
C GLY A 755 48.34 -2.33 -9.84
N LYS A 756 48.02 -1.93 -11.08
CA LYS A 756 49.00 -1.29 -11.98
C LYS A 756 49.54 0.03 -11.43
N GLY A 757 48.71 0.81 -10.73
CA GLY A 757 49.14 2.01 -10.02
C GLY A 757 50.16 1.69 -8.91
N ALA A 758 49.95 0.60 -8.16
CA ALA A 758 50.91 0.12 -7.17
C ALA A 758 52.23 -0.30 -7.81
N ASP A 759 52.20 -1.07 -8.90
CA ASP A 759 53.41 -1.49 -9.63
C ASP A 759 54.21 -0.29 -10.14
N ALA A 760 53.53 0.76 -10.60
CA ALA A 760 54.17 2.00 -11.04
C ALA A 760 54.87 2.75 -9.89
N LEU A 761 54.29 2.75 -8.68
CA LEU A 761 54.93 3.30 -7.49
C LEU A 761 56.20 2.53 -7.13
N GLU A 762 56.18 1.20 -7.20
CA GLU A 762 57.37 0.39 -6.94
C GLU A 762 58.50 0.68 -7.94
N ALA A 763 58.17 0.75 -9.23
CA ALA A 763 59.14 1.11 -10.27
C ALA A 763 59.69 2.54 -10.09
N CYS A 764 58.86 3.47 -9.58
CA CYS A 764 59.26 4.85 -9.31
C CYS A 764 60.34 4.94 -8.23
N ILE A 765 60.27 4.12 -7.17
CA ILE A 765 61.27 4.09 -6.10
C ILE A 765 62.66 3.82 -6.71
N SER A 766 62.79 2.72 -7.44
CA SER A 766 64.08 2.32 -8.04
C SER A 766 64.59 3.40 -8.99
N LYS A 767 63.73 3.87 -9.90
CA LYS A 767 64.09 4.92 -10.87
C LYS A 767 64.57 6.20 -10.18
N THR A 768 63.88 6.63 -9.13
CA THR A 768 64.22 7.88 -8.44
C THR A 768 65.51 7.76 -7.63
N LEU A 769 65.74 6.61 -6.99
CA LEU A 769 67.00 6.33 -6.30
C LEU A 769 68.19 6.30 -7.26
N ASP A 770 68.03 5.73 -8.45
CA ASP A 770 69.08 5.72 -9.48
C ASP A 770 69.42 7.14 -9.95
N VAL A 771 68.42 7.97 -10.20
CA VAL A 771 68.60 9.39 -10.57
C VAL A 771 69.28 10.17 -9.45
N LEU A 772 68.88 9.95 -8.20
CA LEU A 772 69.50 10.58 -7.04
C LEU A 772 70.97 10.18 -6.89
N ASN A 773 71.29 8.90 -7.07
CA ASN A 773 72.67 8.40 -7.03
C ASN A 773 73.51 8.97 -8.18
N GLN A 774 72.93 9.12 -9.38
CA GLN A 774 73.59 9.79 -10.49
C GLN A 774 73.88 11.26 -10.14
N ARG A 775 72.91 11.97 -9.54
CA ARG A 775 73.09 13.36 -9.12
C ARG A 775 74.15 13.51 -8.02
N ARG A 776 74.18 12.58 -7.05
CA ARG A 776 75.23 12.48 -6.03
C ARG A 776 76.61 12.41 -6.68
N ASN A 777 76.78 11.49 -7.64
CA ASN A 777 78.06 11.29 -8.32
C ASN A 777 78.48 12.53 -9.13
N GLN A 778 77.52 13.25 -9.73
CA GLN A 778 77.78 14.53 -10.39
C GLN A 778 78.30 15.59 -9.41
N LEU A 779 77.67 15.72 -8.23
CA LEU A 779 78.08 16.70 -7.22
C LEU A 779 79.47 16.37 -6.64
N LEU A 780 79.77 15.09 -6.40
CA LEU A 780 81.11 14.66 -5.99
C LEU A 780 82.17 14.95 -7.07
N ALA A 781 81.85 14.69 -8.35
CA ALA A 781 82.75 15.00 -9.45
C ALA A 781 83.01 16.51 -9.58
N LEU A 782 82.00 17.36 -9.33
CA LEU A 782 82.16 18.81 -9.29
C LEU A 782 83.04 19.26 -8.12
N ALA A 783 82.84 18.68 -6.93
CA ALA A 783 83.69 18.93 -5.76
C ALA A 783 85.15 18.54 -6.03
N ASP A 784 85.37 17.36 -6.62
CA ASP A 784 86.71 16.91 -7.01
C ASP A 784 87.34 17.88 -8.03
N HIS A 785 86.56 18.39 -8.99
CA HIS A 785 87.03 19.37 -9.98
C HIS A 785 87.49 20.69 -9.35
N LEU A 786 86.87 21.12 -8.25
CA LEU A 786 87.27 22.33 -7.50
C LEU A 786 88.54 22.11 -6.65
N ILE A 787 88.72 20.90 -6.12
CA ILE A 787 89.80 20.57 -5.17
C ILE A 787 91.11 20.21 -5.89
N LEU A 788 91.04 19.42 -6.96
CA LEU A 788 92.19 18.89 -7.70
C LEU A 788 93.21 19.97 -8.15
N PRO A 789 92.79 21.13 -8.68
CA PRO A 789 93.73 22.19 -9.06
C PRO A 789 94.57 22.70 -7.89
N LEU A 790 93.95 22.88 -6.71
CA LEU A 790 94.67 23.32 -5.51
C LEU A 790 95.58 22.23 -4.95
N GLN A 791 95.15 20.96 -5.00
CA GLN A 791 96.00 19.84 -4.59
C GLN A 791 97.26 19.73 -5.46
N ARG A 792 97.13 19.81 -6.79
CA ARG A 792 98.28 19.80 -7.70
C ARG A 792 99.26 20.93 -7.40
N LEU A 793 98.74 22.13 -7.17
CA LEU A 793 99.53 23.32 -6.87
C LEU A 793 100.31 23.19 -5.54
N VAL A 794 99.69 22.57 -4.53
CA VAL A 794 100.33 22.21 -3.26
C VAL A 794 101.40 21.12 -3.44
N GLU A 795 101.13 20.08 -4.23
CA GLU A 795 102.09 18.99 -4.49
C GLU A 795 103.32 19.45 -5.27
N GLU A 796 103.12 20.29 -6.29
CA GLU A 796 104.20 20.86 -7.11
C GLU A 796 105.14 21.74 -6.29
N THR A 797 104.63 22.49 -5.31
CA THR A 797 105.44 23.33 -4.41
C THR A 797 106.19 22.53 -3.34
N ILE A 798 105.77 21.29 -3.03
CA ILE A 798 106.44 20.43 -2.02
C ILE A 798 107.56 19.57 -2.65
N LYS A 799 107.48 19.26 -3.95
CA LYS A 799 108.51 18.46 -4.66
C LYS A 799 109.86 19.19 -4.61
N PRO A 800 110.95 18.52 -4.18
CA PRO A 800 112.28 19.12 -4.22
C PRO A 800 112.68 19.41 -5.68
N PRO A 801 113.46 20.47 -5.96
CA PRO A 801 114.03 20.73 -7.28
C PRO A 801 115.08 19.65 -7.62
N GLY A 802 114.61 18.48 -8.05
CA GLY A 802 115.42 17.30 -8.36
C GLY A 802 115.51 17.06 -9.86
N LYS A 803 116.67 17.39 -10.43
CA LYS A 803 117.28 16.89 -11.67
C LYS A 803 116.42 15.91 -12.49
N ASN A 804 115.84 16.38 -13.61
CA ASN A 804 115.50 15.51 -14.75
C ASN A 804 115.81 16.22 -16.07
N ALA A 805 116.88 15.75 -16.72
CA ALA A 805 117.27 16.11 -18.07
C ALA A 805 116.31 15.47 -19.11
N PRO A 806 116.13 16.09 -20.28
CA PRO A 806 115.17 15.64 -21.29
C PRO A 806 115.76 14.48 -22.11
N LYS A 807 115.03 13.36 -22.23
CA LYS A 807 115.29 12.32 -23.24
C LYS A 807 114.45 12.58 -24.50
N PRO A 808 115.03 12.42 -25.71
CA PRO A 808 114.41 12.80 -26.99
C PRO A 808 113.44 11.73 -27.53
N PRO A 809 112.65 12.06 -28.57
CA PRO A 809 111.40 11.37 -28.92
C PRO A 809 111.65 10.18 -29.85
N MET A 810 110.94 9.07 -29.62
CA MET A 810 110.92 7.93 -30.53
C MET A 810 109.55 7.84 -31.22
N LYS A 811 109.61 7.83 -32.56
CA LYS A 811 108.51 7.80 -33.53
C LYS A 811 107.83 6.42 -33.61
N SER A 812 106.64 6.45 -34.22
CA SER A 812 105.96 5.39 -35.00
C SER A 812 105.16 4.37 -34.17
N ILE A 813 103.99 3.83 -34.55
CA ILE A 813 103.39 3.51 -35.85
C ILE A 813 101.85 3.56 -35.77
N SER A 814 101.22 3.88 -36.90
CA SER A 814 99.80 3.82 -37.25
C SER A 814 99.16 2.41 -37.24
N LYS A 815 97.89 2.32 -36.86
CA LYS A 815 96.82 1.54 -37.53
C LYS A 815 95.49 2.06 -36.98
N MET A 816 94.70 2.83 -37.74
CA MET A 816 93.61 2.37 -38.62
C MET A 816 92.80 1.20 -38.04
N ALA A 817 91.47 1.10 -38.13
CA ALA A 817 90.35 1.98 -38.47
C ALA A 817 89.10 1.06 -38.39
N ALA A 818 87.94 1.68 -38.11
CA ALA A 818 86.65 1.41 -38.76
C ALA A 818 85.75 0.20 -38.37
N LYS A 819 84.46 0.59 -38.21
CA LYS A 819 83.19 -0.12 -38.52
C LYS A 819 82.78 -1.24 -37.53
N ALA A 820 81.51 -1.45 -37.20
CA ALA A 820 80.29 -1.12 -37.91
C ALA A 820 79.08 -0.97 -36.97
N GLU A 821 78.24 -0.01 -37.35
CA GLU A 821 76.80 0.09 -37.17
C GLU A 821 76.05 -1.19 -37.61
N LYS A 822 75.07 -1.69 -36.84
CA LYS A 822 73.72 -2.11 -37.32
C LYS A 822 72.82 -2.79 -36.27
N LYS A 823 71.59 -2.25 -36.26
CA LYS A 823 70.28 -2.94 -36.22
C LYS A 823 69.70 -3.43 -34.88
N LYS A 824 68.75 -2.63 -34.40
CA LYS A 824 67.32 -2.99 -34.19
C LYS A 824 66.92 -4.39 -34.68
N LYS A 825 66.42 -5.22 -33.75
CA LYS A 825 65.09 -5.90 -33.77
C LYS A 825 65.06 -6.99 -32.70
N LYS A 826 64.38 -6.75 -31.57
CA LYS A 826 63.11 -7.39 -31.20
C LYS A 826 62.57 -6.71 -29.96
#